data_AF-A0A7W3TZS2-F1
#
_entry.id   AF-A0A7W3TZS2-F1
#
_cell.length_a   1.000
_cell.length_b   1.000
_cell.length_c   1.000
_cell.angle_alpha   90.00
_cell.angle_beta   90.00
_cell.angle_gamma   90.00
#
_symmetry.space_group_name_H-M   'P 1'
#
loop_
_entity.id
_entity.type
_entity.pdbx_description
1 polymer ?
#
loop_
_entity_poly.entity_id
_entity_poly.type
_entity_poly.pdbx_seq_one_letter_code
_entity_poly.pdbx_strand_id
1 'polypeptide(L)'
;MNKNLVKLTTIAALTTVVGIGVVENNVLADTKSAETTMGADTNEENNNQIVISNVSQQQASATTAALYSANLKTQTTQYVNFPQGYTLDKLRGISNSTEANNFQQVTINGMSMNNYQSNSDAAKEYVNVNNLSPEQTIQMNQYGVGLVNQIRDEFGLEPFQLDDGTIDQVRSMALEYQNKNESLMNGHWHDPEILDNHSENIAAQQIYNDNISGLTVRPFATATGKEFINNDQVPVFSVTTMDDLRALIYYGVMGMLFNDASDTFGHAQNFLTNPQSINTLGIYPSITKGIGTGTYGDGSKFNFNLLNVDMHFIWAEGNNDSSTAEDYNTPGWHLIDNNWRHFDQAGLLELGWQWINGHWYYLDPATGNMQTGLKNINNNVYYLNNSGAMMTGWQKVNNNWYYFQNNGTALTGWQFINGHWYYFSSQGIAETNWQLIGNQKYYFDLENAWALTNWQEINNNWYYFDVNNTWMDTGWQWIDNNWFYFNPSYGQMMIGLQTVGNSLYFLNTQHDGGYGAMRTGWWNINNNWYFFYNNGTAAKGWFRSGAGNWYYFGNDGKALTGWQKINGHSYYFDTVNAWAVRGFQLIDNSWYYFDPINTWQNRGWQLIGNNWFYMNPMTGQMESGLQTFNGKVYFLTTQHNGLFGAMTTGWQKVNGKWYYFDANGSALIGWQKINGHYYHFKNNGEADTGDVYLTNNGQSKLYHFDEQNAWLTE
;
A
#
# COMPACT_ATOMS: atom_id res chain seq x y z
N MET A 1 3.00 31.69 -40.32
CA MET A 1 3.29 31.20 -41.69
C MET A 1 2.94 29.72 -41.75
N ASN A 2 2.12 29.33 -42.74
CA ASN A 2 1.82 27.98 -43.28
C ASN A 2 1.66 26.78 -42.31
N LYS A 3 0.42 26.30 -42.08
CA LYS A 3 -0.33 25.27 -42.84
C LYS A 3 0.16 23.83 -42.56
N ASN A 4 -0.61 23.05 -41.80
CA ASN A 4 -1.41 21.97 -42.39
C ASN A 4 -2.42 21.39 -41.38
N LEU A 5 -3.68 21.53 -41.78
CA LEU A 5 -4.90 20.96 -41.20
C LEU A 5 -5.18 19.68 -41.98
N VAL A 6 -5.44 18.55 -41.32
CA VAL A 6 -6.16 17.42 -41.93
C VAL A 6 -7.33 17.07 -41.02
N LYS A 7 -8.54 17.29 -41.53
CA LYS A 7 -9.82 16.80 -41.03
C LYS A 7 -10.13 15.49 -41.75
N LEU A 8 -10.66 14.48 -41.03
CA LEU A 8 -11.64 13.51 -41.55
C LEU A 8 -12.37 12.91 -40.32
N THR A 9 -13.52 13.45 -39.93
CA THR A 9 -14.91 12.94 -40.15
C THR A 9 -15.27 11.60 -39.49
N THR A 10 -15.97 11.74 -38.36
CA THR A 10 -17.20 11.08 -37.89
C THR A 10 -17.58 9.69 -38.46
N ILE A 11 -17.66 8.71 -37.56
CA ILE A 11 -18.69 7.66 -37.59
C ILE A 11 -19.30 7.58 -36.18
N ALA A 12 -20.60 7.86 -36.10
CA ALA A 12 -21.44 7.52 -34.96
C ALA A 12 -22.21 6.24 -35.29
N ALA A 13 -22.18 5.24 -34.42
CA ALA A 13 -23.18 4.17 -34.39
C ALA A 13 -23.32 3.56 -32.99
N LEU A 14 -24.49 3.84 -32.42
CA LEU A 14 -25.34 3.04 -31.53
C LEU A 14 -24.77 2.24 -30.35
N THR A 15 -25.20 2.71 -29.19
CA THR A 15 -25.50 2.03 -27.93
C THR A 15 -26.23 0.68 -28.07
N THR A 16 -25.79 -0.33 -27.31
CA THR A 16 -26.71 -1.30 -26.70
C THR A 16 -26.24 -1.62 -25.28
N VAL A 17 -27.06 -1.25 -24.31
CA VAL A 17 -26.97 -1.65 -22.90
C VAL A 17 -27.65 -3.01 -22.77
N VAL A 18 -26.98 -3.99 -22.17
CA VAL A 18 -27.64 -5.12 -21.53
C VAL A 18 -27.02 -5.29 -20.15
N GLY A 19 -27.74 -4.82 -19.14
CA GLY A 19 -27.53 -5.24 -17.76
C GLY A 19 -28.06 -6.66 -17.60
N ILE A 20 -27.35 -7.50 -16.85
CA ILE A 20 -27.92 -8.72 -16.29
C ILE A 20 -27.64 -8.68 -14.78
N GLY A 21 -28.74 -8.69 -14.05
CA GLY A 21 -28.79 -8.60 -12.61
C GLY A 21 -28.52 -9.94 -11.92
N VAL A 22 -28.13 -9.78 -10.66
CA VAL A 22 -28.08 -10.78 -9.60
C VAL A 22 -29.46 -11.39 -9.38
N VAL A 23 -29.56 -12.73 -9.35
CA VAL A 23 -30.62 -13.45 -8.64
C VAL A 23 -30.03 -14.72 -8.02
N GLU A 24 -30.04 -14.76 -6.69
CA GLU A 24 -29.90 -15.94 -5.85
C GLU A 24 -31.11 -16.88 -6.02
N ASN A 25 -30.90 -18.20 -5.89
CA ASN A 25 -31.72 -19.16 -5.13
C ASN A 25 -31.20 -20.59 -5.46
N ASN A 26 -30.57 -21.31 -4.53
CA ASN A 26 -31.19 -22.18 -3.52
C ASN A 26 -32.20 -23.20 -4.07
N VAL A 27 -31.98 -24.47 -3.64
CA VAL A 27 -32.96 -25.54 -3.32
C VAL A 27 -32.92 -26.83 -4.17
N LEU A 28 -32.42 -27.89 -3.50
CA LEU A 28 -32.85 -29.30 -3.40
C LEU A 28 -32.76 -30.28 -4.59
N ALA A 29 -31.82 -31.22 -4.45
CA ALA A 29 -32.02 -32.66 -4.18
C ALA A 29 -33.32 -33.36 -4.67
N ASP A 30 -33.12 -34.40 -5.49
CA ASP A 30 -33.25 -35.84 -5.13
C ASP A 30 -34.04 -36.73 -6.13
N THR A 31 -33.37 -37.85 -6.45
CA THR A 31 -33.79 -39.22 -6.83
C THR A 31 -34.86 -39.61 -7.88
N LYS A 32 -34.41 -40.60 -8.69
CA LYS A 32 -35.10 -41.84 -9.16
C LYS A 32 -36.18 -41.70 -10.25
N SER A 33 -36.35 -42.61 -11.21
CA SER A 33 -35.91 -44.01 -11.40
C SER A 33 -36.31 -44.50 -12.80
N ALA A 34 -35.59 -45.54 -13.28
CA ALA A 34 -36.04 -46.65 -14.13
C ALA A 34 -36.44 -46.31 -15.59
N GLU A 35 -36.23 -47.13 -16.62
CA GLU A 35 -36.16 -48.59 -16.70
C GLU A 35 -35.74 -48.98 -18.13
N THR A 36 -34.87 -49.99 -18.33
CA THR A 36 -35.16 -51.13 -19.23
C THR A 36 -34.10 -52.24 -19.13
N THR A 37 -34.63 -53.43 -18.87
CA THR A 37 -34.11 -54.81 -18.84
C THR A 37 -33.97 -55.39 -20.27
N MET A 38 -33.36 -56.55 -20.63
CA MET A 38 -32.73 -57.73 -20.01
C MET A 38 -32.14 -58.65 -21.11
N GLY A 39 -31.25 -59.59 -20.74
CA GLY A 39 -30.99 -60.89 -21.41
C GLY A 39 -29.50 -61.30 -21.37
N ALA A 40 -29.04 -62.10 -20.38
CA ALA A 40 -28.87 -63.58 -20.37
C ALA A 40 -27.84 -64.08 -21.43
N ASP A 41 -26.83 -64.95 -21.18
CA ASP A 41 -26.67 -66.03 -20.21
C ASP A 41 -25.21 -66.60 -20.21
N THR A 42 -24.86 -67.33 -19.14
CA THR A 42 -23.85 -68.43 -18.97
C THR A 42 -22.31 -68.25 -18.85
N ASN A 43 -21.82 -68.64 -17.65
CA ASN A 43 -20.75 -69.60 -17.25
C ASN A 43 -19.24 -69.42 -17.56
N GLU A 44 -18.52 -69.23 -16.44
CA GLU A 44 -17.34 -69.96 -15.90
C GLU A 44 -15.99 -70.10 -16.64
N GLU A 45 -14.99 -69.57 -15.92
CA GLU A 45 -13.66 -70.10 -15.57
C GLU A 45 -12.39 -69.77 -16.40
N ASN A 46 -11.49 -69.10 -15.65
CA ASN A 46 -10.03 -69.19 -15.58
C ASN A 46 -9.13 -68.19 -16.34
N ASN A 47 -8.36 -67.48 -15.50
CA ASN A 47 -7.02 -66.93 -15.69
C ASN A 47 -6.73 -66.11 -16.95
N ASN A 48 -6.68 -64.78 -16.78
CA ASN A 48 -5.55 -63.99 -17.27
C ASN A 48 -5.55 -62.55 -16.73
N GLN A 49 -4.35 -62.13 -16.31
CA GLN A 49 -3.82 -60.77 -16.29
C GLN A 49 -4.83 -59.61 -16.36
N ILE A 50 -5.03 -58.93 -15.23
CA ILE A 50 -5.56 -57.57 -15.25
C ILE A 50 -4.43 -56.65 -15.71
N VAL A 51 -4.47 -56.32 -17.00
CA VAL A 51 -3.81 -55.17 -17.60
C VAL A 51 -4.34 -53.93 -16.87
N ILE A 52 -3.48 -53.28 -16.08
CA ILE A 52 -3.74 -51.93 -15.57
C ILE A 52 -3.61 -51.00 -16.78
N SER A 53 -4.75 -50.67 -17.39
CA SER A 53 -4.83 -49.68 -18.44
C SER A 53 -4.44 -48.31 -17.88
N ASN A 54 -3.41 -47.72 -18.48
CA ASN A 54 -2.99 -46.34 -18.32
C ASN A 54 -4.18 -45.38 -18.24
N VAL A 55 -4.44 -44.84 -17.05
CA VAL A 55 -5.25 -43.63 -16.91
C VAL A 55 -4.31 -42.45 -17.10
N SER A 56 -4.53 -41.74 -18.20
CA SER A 56 -3.91 -40.49 -18.59
C SER A 56 -3.91 -39.46 -17.45
N GLN A 57 -2.73 -39.15 -16.92
CA GLN A 57 -2.50 -37.93 -16.14
C GLN A 57 -2.30 -36.76 -17.11
N GLN A 58 -3.38 -36.05 -17.41
CA GLN A 58 -3.31 -34.76 -18.06
C GLN A 58 -4.45 -33.88 -17.56
N GLN A 59 -4.26 -33.28 -16.38
CA GLN A 59 -4.83 -31.98 -15.96
C GLN A 59 -4.47 -31.70 -14.49
N ALA A 60 -3.45 -30.88 -14.27
CA ALA A 60 -3.31 -30.05 -13.08
C ALA A 60 -2.51 -28.81 -13.48
N SER A 61 -3.22 -27.76 -13.88
CA SER A 61 -2.68 -26.49 -14.38
C SER A 61 -2.58 -25.46 -13.26
N ALA A 62 -1.41 -24.83 -13.10
CA ALA A 62 -1.19 -23.43 -12.70
C ALA A 62 -1.84 -22.85 -11.41
N THR A 63 -2.65 -23.58 -10.63
CA THR A 63 -3.32 -23.05 -9.42
C THR A 63 -2.58 -23.32 -8.12
N THR A 64 -1.51 -24.11 -8.12
CA THR A 64 -0.80 -24.52 -6.89
C THR A 64 0.24 -23.50 -6.39
N ALA A 65 0.82 -22.68 -7.26
CA ALA A 65 1.93 -21.78 -6.90
C ALA A 65 1.52 -20.57 -6.02
N ALA A 66 0.24 -20.20 -5.99
CA ALA A 66 -0.26 -19.08 -5.19
C ALA A 66 -0.63 -19.44 -3.74
N LEU A 67 -0.61 -20.74 -3.38
CA LEU A 67 -1.03 -21.23 -2.06
C LEU A 67 0.10 -21.30 -1.02
N TYR A 68 1.36 -21.12 -1.44
CA TYR A 68 2.53 -21.34 -0.57
C TYR A 68 3.11 -20.06 0.07
N SER A 69 2.73 -18.86 -0.38
CA SER A 69 3.36 -17.60 0.05
C SER A 69 2.61 -16.82 1.13
N ALA A 70 1.62 -17.42 1.79
CA ALA A 70 0.93 -16.76 2.91
C ALA A 70 1.79 -16.83 4.18
N ASN A 71 2.23 -15.66 4.67
CA ASN A 71 2.86 -15.48 5.97
C ASN A 71 2.17 -16.30 7.08
N LEU A 72 2.80 -17.40 7.52
CA LEU A 72 2.37 -18.18 8.68
C LEU A 72 2.71 -17.41 9.98
N LYS A 73 1.89 -16.41 10.28
CA LYS A 73 1.65 -15.92 11.65
C LYS A 73 0.21 -16.17 12.11
N THR A 74 -0.57 -16.95 11.38
CA THR A 74 -1.95 -17.29 11.77
C THR A 74 -2.01 -18.63 12.49
N GLN A 75 -1.98 -18.52 13.84
CA GLN A 75 -2.56 -19.42 14.85
C GLN A 75 -2.72 -20.89 14.46
N THR A 76 -1.72 -21.72 14.75
CA THR A 76 -2.02 -23.10 15.11
C THR A 76 -2.80 -23.07 16.42
N THR A 77 -4.00 -23.66 16.46
CA THR A 77 -4.79 -23.80 17.70
C THR A 77 -4.25 -24.88 18.63
N GLN A 78 -3.35 -25.73 18.13
CA GLN A 78 -2.65 -26.73 18.95
C GLN A 78 -1.49 -26.07 19.68
N TYR A 79 -1.29 -26.47 20.93
CA TYR A 79 -0.10 -26.13 21.72
C TYR A 79 0.55 -27.42 22.21
N VAL A 80 1.88 -27.40 22.32
CA VAL A 80 2.66 -28.52 22.84
C VAL A 80 3.17 -28.14 24.22
N ASN A 81 2.73 -28.87 25.23
CA ASN A 81 3.14 -28.72 26.62
C ASN A 81 4.34 -29.63 26.91
N PHE A 82 5.43 -29.06 27.40
CA PHE A 82 6.60 -29.84 27.79
C PHE A 82 6.53 -30.23 29.28
N PRO A 83 6.82 -31.49 29.64
CA PRO A 83 6.86 -31.90 31.04
C PRO A 83 8.01 -31.20 31.77
N GLN A 84 7.82 -30.95 33.08
CA GLN A 84 8.80 -30.25 33.88
C GLN A 84 10.16 -30.97 33.85
N GLY A 85 11.20 -30.25 33.45
CA GLY A 85 12.55 -30.80 33.34
C GLY A 85 12.91 -31.31 31.95
N TYR A 86 12.02 -31.22 30.96
CA TYR A 86 12.34 -31.34 29.54
C TYR A 86 13.00 -30.04 29.07
N THR A 87 14.33 -30.03 28.99
CA THR A 87 15.10 -28.85 28.57
C THR A 87 16.04 -29.21 27.42
N LEU A 88 16.33 -28.24 26.56
CA LEU A 88 17.22 -28.43 25.41
C LEU A 88 18.61 -28.92 25.83
N ASP A 89 19.16 -28.39 26.92
CA ASP A 89 20.47 -28.82 27.45
C ASP A 89 20.48 -30.26 27.94
N LYS A 90 19.39 -30.73 28.55
CA LYS A 90 19.26 -32.12 28.96
C LYS A 90 19.13 -33.05 27.77
N LEU A 91 18.35 -32.65 26.77
CA LEU A 91 18.19 -33.40 25.52
C LEU A 91 19.51 -33.53 24.76
N ARG A 92 20.28 -32.44 24.62
CA ARG A 92 21.63 -32.42 24.02
C ARG A 92 22.65 -33.25 24.80
N GLY A 93 22.42 -33.43 26.10
CA GLY A 93 23.32 -34.19 26.98
C GLY A 93 23.13 -35.70 26.91
N ILE A 94 22.13 -36.21 26.17
CA ILE A 94 21.87 -37.64 26.03
C ILE A 94 22.81 -38.20 24.96
N SER A 95 23.77 -39.00 25.38
CA SER A 95 24.82 -39.56 24.52
C SER A 95 24.79 -41.10 24.46
N ASN A 96 23.97 -41.73 25.29
CA ASN A 96 23.86 -43.18 25.38
C ASN A 96 22.48 -43.64 25.89
N SER A 97 22.20 -44.94 25.75
CA SER A 97 20.92 -45.55 26.10
C SER A 97 20.57 -45.47 27.58
N THR A 98 21.54 -45.39 28.49
CA THR A 98 21.27 -45.27 29.93
C THR A 98 20.76 -43.87 30.29
N GLU A 99 21.37 -42.83 29.70
CA GLU A 99 20.90 -41.44 29.82
C GLU A 99 19.52 -41.26 29.19
N ALA A 100 19.28 -41.87 28.02
CA ALA A 100 17.98 -41.89 27.37
C ALA A 100 16.91 -42.53 28.28
N ASN A 101 17.15 -43.73 28.81
CA ASN A 101 16.22 -44.41 29.71
C ASN A 101 15.92 -43.59 30.98
N ASN A 102 16.91 -42.88 31.53
CA ASN A 102 16.71 -41.99 32.68
C ASN A 102 15.88 -40.75 32.31
N PHE A 103 16.12 -40.16 31.13
CA PHE A 103 15.36 -39.02 30.64
C PHE A 103 13.92 -39.40 30.26
N GLN A 104 13.67 -40.64 29.83
CA GLN A 104 12.34 -41.14 29.53
C GLN A 104 11.36 -41.00 30.70
N GLN A 105 11.82 -41.09 31.95
CA GLN A 105 10.98 -40.84 33.14
C GLN A 105 10.46 -39.39 33.21
N VAL A 106 11.18 -38.44 32.61
CA VAL A 106 10.79 -37.03 32.47
C VAL A 106 9.87 -36.86 31.26
N THR A 107 10.12 -37.56 30.15
CA THR A 107 9.41 -37.35 28.88
C THR A 107 8.09 -38.10 28.76
N ILE A 108 7.93 -39.25 29.44
CA ILE A 108 6.78 -40.16 29.25
C ILE A 108 5.43 -39.52 29.57
N ASN A 109 5.41 -38.53 30.47
CA ASN A 109 4.19 -37.74 30.77
C ASN A 109 3.83 -36.77 29.64
N GLY A 110 4.80 -36.36 28.81
CA GLY A 110 4.62 -35.44 27.69
C GLY A 110 3.59 -35.94 26.68
N MET A 111 3.58 -37.25 26.37
CA MET A 111 2.53 -37.85 25.54
C MET A 111 1.13 -37.66 26.17
N SER A 112 0.98 -37.85 27.48
CA SER A 112 -0.33 -37.73 28.15
C SER A 112 -0.81 -36.29 28.35
N MET A 113 0.12 -35.34 28.41
CA MET A 113 -0.14 -33.90 28.58
C MET A 113 -0.61 -33.22 27.30
N ASN A 114 -0.41 -33.88 26.15
CA ASN A 114 -0.67 -33.35 24.83
C ASN A 114 -1.76 -34.15 24.15
N ASN A 115 -2.92 -33.52 23.97
CA ASN A 115 -4.05 -34.12 23.28
C ASN A 115 -4.45 -33.22 22.12
N TYR A 116 -4.63 -33.84 20.96
CA TYR A 116 -5.06 -33.14 19.76
C TYR A 116 -6.45 -32.55 19.97
N GLN A 117 -6.61 -31.27 19.64
CA GLN A 117 -7.90 -30.59 19.65
C GLN A 117 -8.51 -30.60 18.25
N SER A 118 -9.60 -31.35 18.06
CA SER A 118 -10.28 -31.44 16.75
C SER A 118 -10.65 -30.08 16.17
N ASN A 119 -10.41 -29.91 14.87
CA ASN A 119 -10.77 -28.74 14.09
C ASN A 119 -12.03 -29.06 13.26
N SER A 120 -13.14 -28.38 13.58
CA SER A 120 -14.44 -28.63 12.95
C SER A 120 -14.50 -28.35 11.46
N ASP A 121 -13.61 -27.52 10.91
CA ASP A 121 -13.59 -27.21 9.48
C ASP A 121 -12.75 -28.24 8.71
N ALA A 122 -11.59 -28.63 9.25
CA ALA A 122 -10.80 -29.74 8.71
C ALA A 122 -11.57 -31.07 8.76
N ALA A 123 -12.48 -31.23 9.74
CA ALA A 123 -13.32 -32.43 9.87
C ALA A 123 -14.39 -32.55 8.77
N LYS A 124 -14.62 -31.50 7.97
CA LYS A 124 -15.55 -31.51 6.83
C LYS A 124 -14.86 -31.86 5.51
N GLU A 125 -13.53 -31.84 5.47
CA GLU A 125 -12.75 -32.10 4.27
C GLU A 125 -12.27 -33.56 4.26
N TYR A 126 -12.76 -34.35 3.33
CA TYR A 126 -12.41 -35.77 3.20
C TYR A 126 -11.03 -35.97 2.56
N VAL A 127 -10.26 -36.91 3.08
CA VAL A 127 -8.95 -37.29 2.54
C VAL A 127 -8.90 -38.78 2.22
N ASN A 128 -8.14 -39.11 1.18
CA ASN A 128 -7.63 -40.45 0.97
C ASN A 128 -6.12 -40.38 1.16
N VAL A 129 -5.61 -40.95 2.25
CA VAL A 129 -4.18 -40.89 2.58
C VAL A 129 -3.30 -41.52 1.48
N ASN A 130 -3.83 -42.48 0.70
CA ASN A 130 -3.13 -43.07 -0.46
C ASN A 130 -3.05 -42.15 -1.69
N ASN A 131 -3.82 -41.07 -1.71
CA ASN A 131 -3.91 -40.17 -2.85
C ASN A 131 -4.35 -38.78 -2.40
N LEU A 132 -3.44 -38.08 -1.71
CA LEU A 132 -3.66 -36.70 -1.30
C LEU A 132 -3.64 -35.78 -2.51
N SER A 133 -4.60 -34.85 -2.58
CA SER A 133 -4.55 -33.79 -3.60
C SER A 133 -3.34 -32.88 -3.37
N PRO A 134 -2.91 -32.11 -4.38
CA PRO A 134 -1.91 -31.07 -4.19
C PRO A 134 -2.28 -30.13 -3.04
N GLU A 135 -3.51 -29.60 -3.01
CA GLU A 135 -4.00 -28.70 -1.97
C GLU A 135 -3.96 -29.34 -0.58
N GLN A 136 -4.34 -30.62 -0.47
CA GLN A 136 -4.26 -31.37 0.79
C GLN A 136 -2.81 -31.56 1.26
N THR A 137 -1.89 -31.80 0.31
CA THR A 137 -0.45 -31.88 0.58
C THR A 137 0.10 -30.56 1.13
N ILE A 138 -0.37 -29.42 0.59
CA ILE A 138 -0.03 -28.08 1.11
C ILE A 138 -0.54 -27.90 2.52
N GLN A 139 -1.84 -28.12 2.74
CA GLN A 139 -2.46 -27.93 4.05
C GLN A 139 -1.80 -28.79 5.13
N MET A 140 -1.43 -30.02 4.77
CA MET A 140 -0.72 -30.96 5.63
C MET A 140 0.67 -30.43 6.01
N ASN A 141 1.45 -29.95 5.04
CA ASN A 141 2.77 -29.38 5.27
C ASN A 141 2.71 -28.08 6.07
N GLN A 142 1.76 -27.19 5.78
CA GLN A 142 1.52 -25.97 6.55
C GLN A 142 1.21 -26.28 8.02
N TYR A 143 0.35 -27.27 8.28
CA TYR A 143 0.03 -27.69 9.63
C TYR A 143 1.24 -28.32 10.34
N GLY A 144 1.90 -29.29 9.70
CA GLY A 144 3.01 -30.02 10.28
C GLY A 144 4.21 -29.12 10.55
N VAL A 145 4.70 -28.38 9.55
CA VAL A 145 5.83 -27.46 9.73
C VAL A 145 5.49 -26.32 10.69
N GLY A 146 4.24 -25.84 10.70
CA GLY A 146 3.76 -24.87 11.70
C GLY A 146 3.85 -25.41 13.14
N LEU A 147 3.43 -26.66 13.36
CA LEU A 147 3.55 -27.34 14.65
C LEU A 147 5.02 -27.48 15.08
N VAL A 148 5.90 -27.88 14.15
CA VAL A 148 7.35 -28.00 14.41
C VAL A 148 7.96 -26.65 14.78
N ASN A 149 7.63 -25.59 14.05
CA ASN A 149 8.15 -24.26 14.32
C ASN A 149 7.67 -23.69 15.66
N GLN A 150 6.43 -23.97 16.07
CA GLN A 150 5.94 -23.63 17.40
C GLN A 150 6.76 -24.30 18.51
N ILE A 151 7.08 -25.58 18.35
CA ILE A 151 7.93 -26.35 19.28
C ILE A 151 9.34 -25.75 19.32
N ARG A 152 9.90 -25.38 18.16
CA ARG A 152 11.24 -24.78 18.04
C ARG A 152 11.34 -23.41 18.70
N ASP A 153 10.30 -22.58 18.57
CA ASP A 153 10.19 -21.25 19.19
C ASP A 153 10.25 -21.34 20.73
N GLU A 154 9.61 -22.35 21.34
CA GLU A 154 9.67 -22.60 22.80
C GLU A 154 11.10 -22.80 23.32
N PHE A 155 12.00 -23.30 22.46
CA PHE A 155 13.41 -23.50 22.77
C PHE A 155 14.33 -22.42 22.17
N GLY A 156 13.78 -21.37 21.56
CA GLY A 156 14.54 -20.26 20.96
C GLY A 156 15.33 -20.64 19.71
N LEU A 157 14.83 -21.59 18.91
CA LEU A 157 15.46 -22.06 17.68
C LEU A 157 14.84 -21.41 16.44
N GLU A 158 15.64 -21.21 15.39
CA GLU A 158 15.18 -20.64 14.13
C GLU A 158 14.13 -21.54 13.44
N PRO A 159 13.09 -20.97 12.80
CA PRO A 159 12.03 -21.75 12.16
C PRO A 159 12.46 -22.34 10.81
N PHE A 160 11.97 -23.53 10.51
CA PHE A 160 12.02 -24.10 9.16
C PHE A 160 11.06 -23.35 8.21
N GLN A 161 11.45 -23.28 6.95
CA GLN A 161 10.69 -22.71 5.84
C GLN A 161 10.02 -23.81 5.05
N LEU A 162 8.85 -23.51 4.51
CA LEU A 162 8.21 -24.35 3.49
C LEU A 162 8.85 -24.04 2.13
N ASP A 163 9.21 -25.08 1.40
CA ASP A 163 9.81 -25.00 0.07
C ASP A 163 9.26 -26.12 -0.80
N ASP A 164 8.79 -25.77 -2.00
CA ASP A 164 8.12 -26.70 -2.92
C ASP A 164 9.06 -27.84 -3.32
N GLY A 165 10.35 -27.55 -3.52
CA GLY A 165 11.36 -28.56 -3.84
C GLY A 165 11.51 -29.59 -2.71
N THR A 166 11.54 -29.12 -1.47
CA THR A 166 11.63 -29.97 -0.28
C THR A 166 10.36 -30.81 -0.09
N ILE A 167 9.17 -30.26 -0.39
CA ILE A 167 7.88 -30.98 -0.33
C ILE A 167 7.76 -32.04 -1.44
N ASP A 168 8.16 -31.71 -2.66
CA ASP A 168 8.17 -32.66 -3.78
C ASP A 168 9.19 -33.79 -3.55
N GLN A 169 10.32 -33.44 -2.94
CA GLN A 169 11.36 -34.39 -2.57
C GLN A 169 10.89 -35.42 -1.53
N VAL A 170 10.38 -34.96 -0.37
CA VAL A 170 9.84 -35.88 0.65
C VAL A 170 8.71 -36.73 0.10
N ARG A 171 7.89 -36.18 -0.82
CA ARG A 171 6.84 -36.93 -1.50
C ARG A 171 7.41 -38.01 -2.38
N SER A 172 8.43 -37.71 -3.19
CA SER A 172 9.09 -38.70 -4.04
C SER A 172 9.68 -39.84 -3.21
N MET A 173 10.39 -39.50 -2.13
CA MET A 173 11.00 -40.48 -1.21
C MET A 173 9.95 -41.36 -0.54
N ALA A 174 8.89 -40.76 0.01
CA ALA A 174 7.80 -41.51 0.64
C ALA A 174 7.10 -42.45 -0.35
N LEU A 175 6.90 -42.03 -1.61
CA LEU A 175 6.35 -42.90 -2.64
C LEU A 175 7.31 -44.03 -3.01
N GLU A 176 8.63 -43.83 -2.92
CA GLU A 176 9.61 -44.87 -3.13
C GLU A 176 9.61 -45.91 -1.99
N TYR A 177 9.58 -45.47 -0.74
CA TYR A 177 9.37 -46.36 0.43
C TYR A 177 8.11 -47.21 0.26
N GLN A 178 7.01 -46.57 -0.15
CA GLN A 178 5.76 -47.24 -0.46
C GLN A 178 5.90 -48.25 -1.61
N ASN A 179 6.60 -47.91 -2.69
CA ASN A 179 6.82 -48.78 -3.84
C ASN A 179 7.69 -50.00 -3.49
N LYS A 180 8.73 -49.82 -2.66
CA LYS A 180 9.57 -50.91 -2.14
C LYS A 180 8.87 -51.71 -1.03
N ASN A 181 7.70 -51.25 -0.56
CA ASN A 181 6.96 -51.82 0.57
C ASN A 181 7.79 -51.85 1.86
N GLU A 182 8.61 -50.83 2.06
CA GLU A 182 9.47 -50.65 3.22
C GLU A 182 8.80 -49.74 4.24
N SER A 183 8.75 -50.22 5.49
CA SER A 183 8.15 -49.48 6.60
C SER A 183 8.76 -49.90 7.93
N LEU A 184 8.83 -48.97 8.88
CA LEU A 184 9.23 -49.25 10.27
C LEU A 184 8.38 -50.37 10.87
N MET A 185 7.08 -50.40 10.56
CA MET A 185 6.15 -51.41 11.08
C MET A 185 6.35 -52.79 10.45
N ASN A 186 7.07 -52.88 9.32
CA ASN A 186 7.46 -54.12 8.68
C ASN A 186 8.92 -54.52 9.00
N GLY A 187 9.58 -53.81 9.92
CA GLY A 187 10.95 -54.09 10.36
C GLY A 187 12.04 -53.55 9.43
N HIS A 188 11.68 -52.69 8.47
CA HIS A 188 12.64 -51.95 7.65
C HIS A 188 12.96 -50.64 8.35
N TRP A 189 14.25 -50.32 8.45
CA TRP A 189 14.72 -49.04 8.97
C TRP A 189 14.93 -48.05 7.81
N HIS A 190 15.73 -47.02 8.01
CA HIS A 190 16.15 -46.10 6.95
C HIS A 190 16.76 -46.83 5.75
N ASP A 191 16.26 -46.54 4.54
CA ASP A 191 16.86 -47.02 3.28
C ASP A 191 17.88 -45.99 2.80
N PRO A 192 19.19 -46.31 2.80
CA PRO A 192 20.22 -45.37 2.36
C PRO A 192 20.10 -44.97 0.88
N GLU A 193 19.48 -45.82 0.03
CA GLU A 193 19.25 -45.52 -1.38
C GLU A 193 18.13 -44.49 -1.56
N ILE A 194 17.03 -44.61 -0.79
CA ILE A 194 15.92 -43.66 -0.83
C ILE A 194 16.32 -42.34 -0.19
N LEU A 195 17.12 -42.41 0.88
CA LEU A 195 17.55 -41.23 1.63
C LEU A 195 18.48 -40.33 0.84
N ASP A 196 19.35 -40.83 -0.04
CA ASP A 196 20.23 -40.02 -0.91
C ASP A 196 20.89 -38.82 -0.20
N ASN A 197 21.51 -39.05 0.96
CA ASN A 197 22.13 -38.00 1.82
C ASN A 197 21.18 -36.99 2.48
N HIS A 198 19.88 -37.26 2.48
CA HIS A 198 18.88 -36.48 3.23
C HIS A 198 18.75 -37.02 4.65
N SER A 199 18.46 -36.12 5.57
CA SER A 199 18.11 -36.51 6.93
C SER A 199 16.61 -36.72 7.04
N GLU A 200 16.23 -37.75 7.79
CA GLU A 200 14.85 -38.18 7.93
C GLU A 200 14.54 -38.52 9.39
N ASN A 201 13.37 -38.09 9.85
CA ASN A 201 12.72 -38.70 11.01
C ASN A 201 11.41 -39.30 10.53
N ILE A 202 11.06 -40.47 11.06
CA ILE A 202 9.84 -41.18 10.69
C ILE A 202 8.97 -41.37 11.92
N ALA A 203 7.70 -41.03 11.79
CA ALA A 203 6.68 -41.44 12.75
C ALA A 203 5.76 -42.48 12.10
N ALA A 204 5.78 -43.71 12.61
CA ALA A 204 5.00 -44.81 12.07
C ALA A 204 3.74 -45.09 12.91
N GLN A 205 2.61 -45.29 12.24
CA GLN A 205 1.34 -45.65 12.88
C GLN A 205 0.58 -46.65 12.00
N GLN A 206 -0.26 -47.48 12.63
CA GLN A 206 -1.17 -48.37 11.90
C GLN A 206 -2.57 -47.78 11.86
N ILE A 207 -3.14 -47.69 10.66
CA ILE A 207 -4.53 -47.27 10.46
C ILE A 207 -5.34 -48.42 9.87
N TYR A 208 -6.61 -48.42 10.21
CA TYR A 208 -7.55 -49.44 9.80
C TYR A 208 -8.05 -49.24 8.38
N ASN A 209 -8.11 -50.33 7.61
CA ASN A 209 -8.38 -50.29 6.17
C ASN A 209 -9.39 -51.35 5.67
N ASP A 210 -9.87 -52.23 6.54
CA ASP A 210 -10.85 -53.26 6.17
C ASP A 210 -12.28 -52.87 6.56
N ASN A 211 -13.28 -53.67 6.23
CA ASN A 211 -14.64 -53.51 6.76
C ASN A 211 -15.04 -54.79 7.51
N ILE A 212 -14.82 -54.81 8.82
CA ILE A 212 -15.12 -55.93 9.70
C ILE A 212 -16.44 -55.64 10.41
N SER A 213 -17.44 -56.49 10.16
CA SER A 213 -18.76 -56.35 10.76
C SER A 213 -18.69 -56.37 12.29
N GLY A 214 -19.17 -55.31 12.93
CA GLY A 214 -19.20 -55.17 14.39
C GLY A 214 -17.94 -54.54 15.02
N LEU A 215 -16.92 -54.20 14.23
CA LEU A 215 -15.76 -53.45 14.71
C LEU A 215 -16.05 -51.95 14.67
N THR A 216 -15.98 -51.30 15.83
CA THR A 216 -16.13 -49.83 15.93
C THR A 216 -14.77 -49.17 15.71
N VAL A 217 -14.59 -48.55 14.55
CA VAL A 217 -13.44 -47.71 14.22
C VAL A 217 -13.81 -46.28 14.52
N ARG A 218 -12.84 -45.49 14.99
CA ARG A 218 -13.07 -44.07 15.28
C ARG A 218 -12.08 -43.17 14.52
N PRO A 219 -12.43 -41.90 14.31
CA PRO A 219 -11.53 -40.93 13.68
C PRO A 219 -10.25 -40.76 14.51
N PHE A 220 -9.09 -40.67 13.85
CA PHE A 220 -7.81 -40.45 14.52
C PHE A 220 -7.80 -39.16 15.34
N ALA A 221 -8.60 -38.15 14.94
CA ALA A 221 -8.78 -36.91 15.69
C ALA A 221 -9.39 -37.07 17.10
N THR A 222 -9.99 -38.23 17.40
CA THR A 222 -10.55 -38.54 18.72
C THR A 222 -9.59 -39.30 19.63
N ALA A 223 -8.37 -39.59 19.15
CA ALA A 223 -7.33 -40.23 19.93
C ALA A 223 -6.95 -39.36 21.14
N THR A 224 -6.41 -39.99 22.17
CA THR A 224 -5.78 -39.30 23.31
C THR A 224 -4.35 -39.76 23.45
N GLY A 225 -3.47 -38.87 23.92
CA GLY A 225 -2.04 -39.17 24.02
C GLY A 225 -1.72 -40.38 24.90
N LYS A 226 -2.59 -40.70 25.87
CA LYS A 226 -2.50 -41.89 26.74
C LYS A 226 -2.54 -43.21 25.95
N GLU A 227 -3.23 -43.23 24.83
CA GLU A 227 -3.40 -44.44 24.00
C GLU A 227 -2.12 -44.83 23.26
N PHE A 228 -1.14 -43.93 23.21
CA PHE A 228 0.16 -44.14 22.59
C PHE A 228 1.29 -44.42 23.62
N ILE A 229 0.95 -44.62 24.91
CA ILE A 229 1.93 -44.81 26.01
C ILE A 229 2.06 -46.28 26.45
N ASN A 230 1.06 -47.15 26.21
CA ASN A 230 1.08 -48.56 26.63
C ASN A 230 0.40 -49.50 25.61
N ASN A 231 1.05 -50.63 25.32
CA ASN A 231 0.76 -51.56 24.20
C ASN A 231 -0.44 -52.49 24.36
N ASP A 232 -1.14 -52.52 25.49
CA ASP A 232 -2.06 -53.63 25.76
C ASP A 232 -3.45 -53.49 25.11
N GLN A 233 -3.79 -52.33 24.55
CA GLN A 233 -4.95 -52.14 23.67
C GLN A 233 -4.70 -51.01 22.67
N VAL A 234 -4.18 -51.34 21.48
CA VAL A 234 -4.04 -50.37 20.39
C VAL A 234 -5.44 -50.03 19.86
N PRO A 235 -5.91 -48.78 19.95
CA PRO A 235 -7.20 -48.42 19.39
C PRO A 235 -7.15 -48.47 17.87
N VAL A 236 -8.25 -48.92 17.27
CA VAL A 236 -8.36 -49.02 15.81
C VAL A 236 -8.88 -47.69 15.27
N PHE A 237 -8.01 -46.96 14.57
CA PHE A 237 -8.31 -45.63 14.03
C PHE A 237 -8.41 -45.63 12.49
N SER A 238 -9.18 -44.70 11.95
CA SER A 238 -9.21 -44.39 10.51
C SER A 238 -8.80 -42.96 10.24
N VAL A 239 -8.19 -42.72 9.08
CA VAL A 239 -7.91 -41.37 8.56
C VAL A 239 -8.81 -41.12 7.38
N THR A 240 -9.86 -40.33 7.61
CA THR A 240 -10.91 -40.06 6.59
C THR A 240 -11.08 -38.58 6.29
N THR A 241 -10.60 -37.71 7.18
CA THR A 241 -10.69 -36.25 7.04
C THR A 241 -9.34 -35.57 7.22
N MET A 242 -9.21 -34.31 6.79
CA MET A 242 -8.03 -33.49 7.06
C MET A 242 -7.79 -33.33 8.57
N ASP A 243 -8.85 -33.37 9.40
CA ASP A 243 -8.69 -33.33 10.86
C ASP A 243 -8.05 -34.60 11.40
N ASP A 244 -8.41 -35.77 10.86
CA ASP A 244 -7.75 -37.04 11.19
C ASP A 244 -6.28 -37.05 10.79
N LEU A 245 -5.96 -36.52 9.60
CA LEU A 245 -4.58 -36.44 9.10
C LEU A 245 -3.73 -35.49 9.95
N ARG A 246 -4.30 -34.35 10.37
CA ARG A 246 -3.65 -33.42 11.31
C ARG A 246 -3.40 -34.07 12.67
N ALA A 247 -4.37 -34.82 13.19
CA ALA A 247 -4.20 -35.57 14.43
C ALA A 247 -3.10 -36.64 14.32
N LEU A 248 -3.03 -37.34 13.18
CA LEU A 248 -1.97 -38.31 12.89
C LEU A 248 -0.58 -37.65 12.95
N ILE A 249 -0.42 -36.51 12.30
CA ILE A 249 0.82 -35.73 12.32
C ILE A 249 1.15 -35.26 13.74
N TYR A 250 0.17 -34.75 14.47
CA TYR A 250 0.35 -34.27 15.84
C TYR A 250 0.90 -35.38 16.74
N TYR A 251 0.23 -36.53 16.78
CA TYR A 251 0.66 -37.65 17.62
C TYR A 251 1.98 -38.29 17.12
N GLY A 252 2.26 -38.25 15.82
CA GLY A 252 3.56 -38.61 15.27
C GLY A 252 4.69 -37.72 15.81
N VAL A 253 4.51 -36.40 15.79
CA VAL A 253 5.47 -35.44 16.38
C VAL A 253 5.61 -35.64 17.89
N MET A 254 4.51 -35.87 18.61
CA MET A 254 4.57 -36.15 20.06
C MET A 254 5.36 -37.44 20.34
N GLY A 255 5.16 -38.49 19.53
CA GLY A 255 5.91 -39.74 19.61
C GLY A 255 7.41 -39.53 19.43
N MET A 256 7.81 -38.80 18.39
CA MET A 256 9.21 -38.43 18.12
C MET A 256 9.84 -37.60 19.24
N LEU A 257 9.06 -36.80 19.99
CA LEU A 257 9.59 -35.94 21.06
C LEU A 257 9.61 -36.60 22.45
N PHE A 258 8.60 -37.40 22.76
CA PHE A 258 8.33 -37.85 24.12
C PHE A 258 8.47 -39.36 24.33
N ASN A 259 8.45 -40.16 23.26
CA ASN A 259 8.51 -41.63 23.32
C ASN A 259 9.67 -42.23 22.49
N ASP A 260 10.76 -41.48 22.32
CA ASP A 260 11.92 -41.79 21.47
C ASP A 260 13.05 -42.52 22.23
N ALA A 261 12.69 -43.39 23.17
CA ALA A 261 13.65 -43.92 24.15
C ALA A 261 14.45 -45.14 23.68
N SER A 262 14.12 -45.76 22.53
CA SER A 262 14.84 -46.92 22.01
C SER A 262 16.20 -46.57 21.39
N ASP A 263 16.37 -45.34 20.89
CA ASP A 263 17.48 -44.95 19.99
C ASP A 263 18.19 -43.66 20.45
N THR A 264 18.57 -43.58 21.73
CA THR A 264 19.28 -42.43 22.33
C THR A 264 18.56 -41.06 22.25
N PHE A 265 17.22 -41.02 22.12
CA PHE A 265 16.48 -39.80 21.78
C PHE A 265 16.95 -39.14 20.47
N GLY A 266 17.34 -39.96 19.49
CA GLY A 266 17.91 -39.52 18.22
C GLY A 266 16.96 -38.66 17.39
N HIS A 267 15.68 -38.99 17.31
CA HIS A 267 14.70 -38.19 16.57
C HIS A 267 14.46 -36.85 17.26
N ALA A 268 14.24 -36.83 18.58
CA ALA A 268 14.04 -35.59 19.34
C ALA A 268 15.28 -34.68 19.28
N GLN A 269 16.47 -35.27 19.38
CA GLN A 269 17.73 -34.55 19.21
C GLN A 269 17.88 -34.00 17.80
N ASN A 270 17.62 -34.79 16.76
CA ASN A 270 17.70 -34.33 15.38
C ASN A 270 16.69 -33.21 15.08
N PHE A 271 15.50 -33.26 15.68
CA PHE A 271 14.44 -32.28 15.46
C PHE A 271 14.69 -30.93 16.17
N LEU A 272 15.27 -30.98 17.38
CA LEU A 272 15.41 -29.81 18.27
C LEU A 272 16.85 -29.33 18.47
N THR A 273 17.85 -30.15 18.17
CA THR A 273 19.24 -29.83 18.53
C THR A 273 20.17 -29.68 17.33
N ASN A 274 19.67 -29.89 16.10
CA ASN A 274 20.47 -29.80 14.89
C ASN A 274 21.15 -28.41 14.76
N PRO A 275 22.50 -28.32 14.78
CA PRO A 275 23.23 -27.05 14.73
C PRO A 275 23.45 -26.49 13.31
N GLN A 276 22.85 -27.08 12.26
CA GLN A 276 23.31 -26.91 10.88
C GLN A 276 22.52 -25.88 10.06
N SER A 277 23.09 -25.49 8.91
CA SER A 277 22.64 -24.49 7.91
C SER A 277 21.30 -24.78 7.21
N ILE A 278 20.53 -25.71 7.75
CA ILE A 278 19.30 -26.27 7.18
C ILE A 278 18.13 -25.38 7.57
N ASN A 279 17.37 -24.92 6.59
CA ASN A 279 16.24 -24.03 6.82
C ASN A 279 14.94 -24.48 6.15
N THR A 280 14.85 -25.69 5.57
CA THR A 280 13.60 -26.21 4.99
C THR A 280 13.19 -27.54 5.62
N LEU A 281 11.89 -27.83 5.64
CA LEU A 281 11.31 -29.08 6.13
C LEU A 281 10.12 -29.47 5.26
N GLY A 282 10.10 -30.72 4.80
CA GLY A 282 8.99 -31.34 4.07
C GLY A 282 8.40 -32.52 4.84
N ILE A 283 7.09 -32.73 4.69
CA ILE A 283 6.36 -33.83 5.30
C ILE A 283 5.52 -34.57 4.24
N TYR A 284 5.59 -35.89 4.21
CA TYR A 284 4.69 -36.73 3.40
C TYR A 284 4.52 -38.16 3.94
N PRO A 285 3.32 -38.77 3.87
CA PRO A 285 3.11 -40.16 4.27
C PRO A 285 3.54 -41.15 3.17
N SER A 286 4.18 -42.25 3.55
CA SER A 286 4.22 -43.49 2.76
C SER A 286 3.24 -44.50 3.34
N ILE A 287 2.71 -45.38 2.49
CA ILE A 287 1.71 -46.36 2.90
C ILE A 287 2.09 -47.75 2.42
N THR A 288 2.22 -48.67 3.38
CA THR A 288 2.48 -50.09 3.09
C THR A 288 1.38 -50.97 3.71
N LYS A 289 1.35 -52.24 3.30
CA LYS A 289 0.35 -53.19 3.82
C LYS A 289 0.82 -53.75 5.16
N GLY A 290 -0.08 -53.74 6.14
CA GLY A 290 0.09 -54.37 7.44
C GLY A 290 -0.97 -55.45 7.70
N ILE A 291 -0.69 -56.36 8.64
CA ILE A 291 -1.63 -57.37 9.11
C ILE A 291 -1.85 -57.19 10.61
N GLY A 292 -3.07 -56.85 11.00
CA GLY A 292 -3.53 -56.80 12.39
C GLY A 292 -4.07 -58.15 12.85
N THR A 293 -4.02 -58.40 14.17
CA THR A 293 -4.66 -59.57 14.79
C THR A 293 -5.70 -59.12 15.82
N GLY A 294 -6.94 -59.58 15.67
CA GLY A 294 -8.05 -59.33 16.57
C GLY A 294 -8.45 -60.61 17.31
N THR A 295 -9.18 -60.46 18.41
CA THR A 295 -9.77 -61.58 19.15
C THR A 295 -11.27 -61.36 19.29
N TYR A 296 -12.09 -62.31 18.86
CA TYR A 296 -13.54 -62.28 19.06
C TYR A 296 -13.88 -62.46 20.55
N GLY A 297 -15.11 -62.12 20.95
CA GLY A 297 -15.58 -62.25 22.34
C GLY A 297 -15.58 -63.69 22.90
N ASP A 298 -15.42 -64.70 22.04
CA ASP A 298 -15.26 -66.11 22.41
C ASP A 298 -13.80 -66.56 22.57
N GLY A 299 -12.83 -65.66 22.38
CA GLY A 299 -11.39 -65.92 22.50
C GLY A 299 -10.70 -66.40 21.21
N SER A 300 -11.43 -66.56 20.10
CA SER A 300 -10.83 -66.94 18.81
C SER A 300 -10.15 -65.74 18.12
N LYS A 301 -8.98 -65.98 17.50
CA LYS A 301 -8.21 -64.92 16.82
C LYS A 301 -8.57 -64.83 15.33
N PHE A 302 -8.57 -63.61 14.79
CA PHE A 302 -8.69 -63.35 13.35
C PHE A 302 -7.64 -62.34 12.90
N ASN A 303 -7.26 -62.40 11.61
CA ASN A 303 -6.37 -61.41 11.01
C ASN A 303 -7.19 -60.44 10.16
N PHE A 304 -6.73 -59.20 10.06
CA PHE A 304 -7.32 -58.18 9.20
C PHE A 304 -6.26 -57.26 8.62
N ASN A 305 -6.55 -56.64 7.49
CA ASN A 305 -5.62 -55.73 6.83
C ASN A 305 -5.60 -54.38 7.52
N LEU A 306 -4.40 -53.87 7.67
CA LEU A 306 -4.09 -52.52 8.11
C LEU A 306 -3.30 -51.83 7.00
N LEU A 307 -3.26 -50.50 7.07
CA LEU A 307 -2.24 -49.71 6.39
C LEU A 307 -1.22 -49.29 7.45
N ASN A 308 0.06 -49.58 7.21
CA ASN A 308 1.13 -48.92 7.94
C ASN A 308 1.33 -47.56 7.27
N VAL A 309 1.27 -46.49 8.04
CA VAL A 309 1.48 -45.12 7.58
C VAL A 309 2.73 -44.60 8.25
N ASP A 310 3.76 -44.41 7.44
CA ASP A 310 5.01 -43.82 7.89
C ASP A 310 5.02 -42.35 7.46
N MET A 311 4.99 -41.45 8.44
CA MET A 311 5.09 -40.01 8.19
C MET A 311 6.56 -39.63 8.13
N HIS A 312 7.02 -39.28 6.93
CA HIS A 312 8.41 -38.88 6.68
C HIS A 312 8.56 -37.37 6.91
N PHE A 313 9.55 -36.98 7.71
CA PHE A 313 9.95 -35.60 7.96
C PHE A 313 11.36 -35.42 7.43
N ILE A 314 11.53 -34.75 6.28
CA ILE A 314 12.80 -34.64 5.56
C ILE A 314 13.34 -33.22 5.61
N TRP A 315 14.63 -33.09 5.94
CA TRP A 315 15.39 -31.84 5.90
C TRP A 315 16.79 -32.08 5.30
N ALA A 316 17.36 -31.08 4.61
CA ALA A 316 18.57 -31.25 3.80
C ALA A 316 19.67 -30.20 4.10
N GLU A 317 20.94 -30.64 4.18
CA GLU A 317 22.13 -29.76 4.07
C GLU A 317 22.62 -29.70 2.62
N GLY A 318 23.08 -28.53 2.18
CA GLY A 318 23.90 -28.45 0.97
C GLY A 318 25.24 -29.17 1.16
N ASN A 319 25.42 -30.30 0.48
CA ASN A 319 26.68 -30.94 0.10
C ASN A 319 27.51 -31.59 1.24
N ASN A 320 27.50 -32.94 1.33
CA ASN A 320 28.64 -33.74 1.78
C ASN A 320 28.60 -35.15 1.16
N ASP A 321 29.69 -35.47 0.47
CA ASP A 321 30.01 -36.71 -0.24
C ASP A 321 30.53 -37.80 0.73
N SER A 322 30.02 -39.03 0.63
CA SER A 322 30.87 -40.20 0.80
C SER A 322 30.37 -41.48 0.09
N SER A 323 31.12 -41.83 -0.95
CA SER A 323 31.67 -43.19 -1.23
C SER A 323 31.04 -44.10 -2.30
N THR A 324 31.86 -44.23 -3.36
CA THR A 324 32.21 -45.40 -4.19
C THR A 324 31.35 -45.81 -5.38
N ALA A 325 32.01 -45.74 -6.54
CA ALA A 325 31.59 -46.00 -7.90
C ALA A 325 31.30 -47.47 -8.24
N GLU A 326 30.27 -47.73 -9.06
CA GLU A 326 30.19 -48.90 -9.95
C GLU A 326 29.46 -48.59 -11.28
N ASP A 327 30.08 -49.07 -12.39
CA ASP A 327 29.62 -49.33 -13.78
C ASP A 327 28.55 -48.46 -14.50
N TYR A 328 28.97 -47.65 -15.49
CA TYR A 328 28.11 -46.72 -16.27
C TYR A 328 27.82 -47.11 -17.73
N ASN A 329 27.58 -48.39 -18.05
CA ASN A 329 27.31 -48.83 -19.43
C ASN A 329 25.87 -49.31 -19.67
N THR A 330 24.87 -48.73 -19.00
CA THR A 330 23.45 -49.02 -19.27
C THR A 330 22.72 -47.77 -19.81
N PRO A 331 21.73 -47.90 -20.72
CA PRO A 331 20.98 -46.75 -21.24
C PRO A 331 20.24 -45.97 -20.14
N GLY A 332 20.05 -44.67 -20.36
CA GLY A 332 19.26 -43.80 -19.47
C GLY A 332 20.10 -42.86 -18.61
N TRP A 333 19.46 -42.29 -17.59
CA TRP A 333 20.07 -41.36 -16.66
C TRP A 333 20.90 -42.10 -15.61
N HIS A 334 22.14 -41.64 -15.41
CA HIS A 334 23.08 -42.16 -14.42
C HIS A 334 23.66 -41.02 -13.60
N LEU A 335 23.66 -41.16 -12.28
CA LEU A 335 24.34 -40.22 -11.40
C LEU A 335 25.82 -40.64 -11.28
N ILE A 336 26.72 -39.82 -11.82
CA ILE A 336 28.15 -40.12 -11.92
C ILE A 336 28.94 -39.00 -11.25
N ASP A 337 29.71 -39.31 -10.20
CA ASP A 337 30.52 -38.33 -9.47
C ASP A 337 29.67 -37.09 -9.07
N ASN A 338 28.48 -37.32 -8.52
CA ASN A 338 27.47 -36.31 -8.17
C ASN A 338 26.94 -35.47 -9.35
N ASN A 339 27.08 -35.94 -10.58
CA ASN A 339 26.57 -35.29 -11.78
C ASN A 339 25.71 -36.25 -12.61
N TRP A 340 24.46 -35.89 -12.86
CA TRP A 340 23.60 -36.65 -13.77
C TRP A 340 24.19 -36.64 -15.18
N ARG A 341 24.27 -37.80 -15.83
CA ARG A 341 24.64 -37.98 -17.23
C ARG A 341 23.58 -38.86 -17.91
N HIS A 342 23.37 -38.69 -19.20
CA HIS A 342 22.44 -39.54 -19.95
C HIS A 342 23.19 -40.34 -21.01
N PHE A 343 22.87 -41.62 -21.10
CA PHE A 343 23.41 -42.53 -22.10
C PHE A 343 22.28 -42.97 -23.03
N ASP A 344 22.55 -42.97 -24.33
CA ASP A 344 21.58 -43.39 -25.34
C ASP A 344 21.28 -44.90 -25.24
N GLN A 345 20.39 -45.39 -26.11
CA GLN A 345 20.01 -46.81 -26.14
C GLN A 345 21.17 -47.78 -26.45
N ALA A 346 22.30 -47.28 -26.96
CA ALA A 346 23.52 -48.05 -27.20
C ALA A 346 24.51 -47.95 -26.04
N GLY A 347 24.18 -47.23 -24.97
CA GLY A 347 25.07 -46.99 -23.83
C GLY A 347 26.16 -45.94 -24.11
N LEU A 348 25.96 -45.05 -25.08
CA LEU A 348 26.88 -43.95 -25.38
C LEU A 348 26.45 -42.66 -24.70
N LEU A 349 27.41 -41.93 -24.13
CA LEU A 349 27.17 -40.66 -23.45
C LEU A 349 26.62 -39.60 -24.42
N GLU A 350 25.44 -39.06 -24.12
CA GLU A 350 24.84 -37.95 -24.87
C GLU A 350 25.38 -36.59 -24.40
N LEU A 351 25.49 -35.63 -25.31
CA LEU A 351 26.10 -34.32 -25.07
C LEU A 351 25.24 -33.20 -25.67
N GLY A 352 25.28 -32.00 -25.11
CA GLY A 352 24.53 -30.84 -25.58
C GLY A 352 23.03 -30.94 -25.30
N TRP A 353 22.22 -30.26 -26.13
CA TRP A 353 20.76 -30.28 -26.00
C TRP A 353 20.17 -31.63 -26.39
N GLN A 354 19.42 -32.26 -25.49
CA GLN A 354 18.76 -33.54 -25.69
C GLN A 354 17.28 -33.46 -25.36
N TRP A 355 16.45 -34.08 -26.20
CA TRP A 355 15.01 -34.18 -25.98
C TRP A 355 14.69 -35.57 -25.43
N ILE A 356 14.44 -35.65 -24.13
CA ILE A 356 14.28 -36.90 -23.40
C ILE A 356 12.93 -36.86 -22.67
N ASN A 357 12.08 -37.87 -22.89
CA ASN A 357 10.79 -38.03 -22.20
C ASN A 357 9.89 -36.77 -22.20
N GLY A 358 9.91 -35.99 -23.28
CA GLY A 358 9.05 -34.80 -23.43
C GLY A 358 9.65 -33.50 -22.90
N HIS A 359 10.92 -33.49 -22.49
CA HIS A 359 11.61 -32.30 -21.98
C HIS A 359 12.98 -32.12 -22.64
N TRP A 360 13.40 -30.85 -22.75
CA TRP A 360 14.77 -30.51 -23.17
C TRP A 360 15.71 -30.52 -21.96
N TYR A 361 16.87 -31.15 -22.11
CA TYR A 361 17.97 -31.15 -21.14
C TYR A 361 19.22 -30.64 -21.83
N TYR A 362 20.16 -30.08 -21.07
CA TYR A 362 21.47 -29.71 -21.60
C TYR A 362 22.56 -30.46 -20.86
N LEU A 363 23.25 -31.35 -21.58
CA LEU A 363 24.42 -32.07 -21.09
C LEU A 363 25.68 -31.30 -21.50
N ASP A 364 26.55 -31.01 -20.53
CA ASP A 364 27.76 -30.25 -20.78
C ASP A 364 28.61 -30.92 -21.89
N PRO A 365 28.92 -30.23 -23.00
CA PRO A 365 29.61 -30.85 -24.12
C PRO A 365 31.02 -31.38 -23.82
N ALA A 366 31.65 -30.96 -22.71
CA ALA A 366 32.99 -31.40 -22.33
C ALA A 366 32.96 -32.62 -21.38
N THR A 367 31.94 -32.72 -20.54
CA THR A 367 31.88 -33.69 -19.44
C THR A 367 30.67 -34.63 -19.48
N GLY A 368 29.63 -34.27 -20.22
CA GLY A 368 28.32 -34.94 -20.25
C GLY A 368 27.45 -34.67 -19.02
N ASN A 369 27.91 -33.82 -18.11
CA ASN A 369 27.18 -33.49 -16.89
C ASN A 369 25.93 -32.65 -17.23
N MET A 370 24.76 -33.11 -16.82
CA MET A 370 23.50 -32.41 -16.91
C MET A 370 23.59 -31.08 -16.17
N GLN A 371 23.20 -30.02 -16.85
CA GLN A 371 23.17 -28.69 -16.27
C GLN A 371 21.82 -28.41 -15.62
N THR A 372 21.84 -27.69 -14.51
CA THR A 372 20.68 -27.14 -13.80
C THR A 372 20.87 -25.65 -13.55
N GLY A 373 19.81 -24.95 -13.17
CA GLY A 373 19.81 -23.51 -12.91
C GLY A 373 19.84 -22.65 -14.16
N LEU A 374 20.15 -21.36 -13.97
CA LEU A 374 20.32 -20.40 -15.08
C LEU A 374 21.63 -20.70 -15.82
N LYS A 375 21.55 -20.91 -17.13
CA LYS A 375 22.71 -21.21 -17.98
C LYS A 375 22.75 -20.29 -19.18
N ASN A 376 23.91 -19.68 -19.41
CA ASN A 376 24.18 -18.96 -20.64
C ASN A 376 24.79 -19.93 -21.66
N ILE A 377 24.00 -20.30 -22.67
CA ILE A 377 24.37 -21.26 -23.71
C ILE A 377 24.25 -20.51 -25.04
N ASN A 378 25.38 -20.36 -25.75
CA ASN A 378 25.43 -19.63 -27.03
C ASN A 378 24.80 -18.23 -26.96
N ASN A 379 25.16 -17.44 -25.94
CA ASN A 379 24.67 -16.09 -25.67
C ASN A 379 23.16 -15.97 -25.35
N ASN A 380 22.49 -17.09 -25.07
CA ASN A 380 21.11 -17.10 -24.62
C ASN A 380 21.03 -17.66 -23.20
N VAL A 381 20.22 -17.02 -22.37
CA VAL A 381 19.96 -17.50 -21.00
C VAL A 381 18.80 -18.49 -21.04
N TYR A 382 19.01 -19.67 -20.50
CA TYR A 382 18.02 -20.72 -20.29
C TYR A 382 17.90 -20.98 -18.79
N TYR A 383 16.73 -21.44 -18.34
CA TYR A 383 16.57 -21.98 -16.99
C TYR A 383 16.27 -23.47 -17.09
N LEU A 384 17.17 -24.27 -16.53
CA LEU A 384 16.95 -25.70 -16.33
C LEU A 384 16.57 -25.87 -14.86
N ASN A 385 15.42 -26.48 -14.57
CA ASN A 385 14.99 -26.70 -13.20
C ASN A 385 15.93 -27.69 -12.47
N ASN A 386 15.61 -28.04 -11.22
CA ASN A 386 16.46 -28.93 -10.44
C ASN A 386 16.57 -30.35 -11.03
N SER A 387 15.58 -30.79 -11.81
CA SER A 387 15.65 -32.05 -12.57
C SER A 387 16.42 -31.92 -13.88
N GLY A 388 16.93 -30.73 -14.24
CA GLY A 388 17.62 -30.45 -15.50
C GLY A 388 16.71 -30.19 -16.71
N ALA A 389 15.40 -30.24 -16.52
CA ALA A 389 14.44 -29.96 -17.57
C ALA A 389 14.37 -28.46 -17.85
N MET A 390 14.40 -28.10 -19.13
CA MET A 390 14.33 -26.72 -19.59
C MET A 390 12.93 -26.14 -19.39
N MET A 391 12.88 -25.01 -18.68
CA MET A 391 11.65 -24.32 -18.36
C MET A 391 11.30 -23.27 -19.42
N THR A 392 10.00 -23.02 -19.56
CA THR A 392 9.43 -21.96 -20.40
C THR A 392 8.42 -21.15 -19.57
N GLY A 393 7.96 -20.01 -20.08
CA GLY A 393 7.04 -19.10 -19.40
C GLY A 393 7.68 -18.34 -18.23
N TRP A 394 6.83 -17.86 -17.32
CA TRP A 394 7.24 -17.14 -16.11
C TRP A 394 7.94 -18.06 -15.11
N GLN A 395 9.13 -17.69 -14.68
CA GLN A 395 9.94 -18.44 -13.71
C GLN A 395 10.55 -17.48 -12.69
N LYS A 396 10.40 -17.80 -11.40
CA LYS A 396 11.03 -17.02 -10.31
C LYS A 396 12.29 -17.75 -9.85
N VAL A 397 13.46 -17.15 -10.10
CA VAL A 397 14.77 -17.74 -9.79
C VAL A 397 15.57 -16.76 -8.94
N ASN A 398 16.05 -17.17 -7.77
CA ASN A 398 16.80 -16.32 -6.84
C ASN A 398 16.10 -14.98 -6.54
N ASN A 399 14.78 -15.05 -6.32
CA ASN A 399 13.89 -13.90 -6.10
C ASN A 399 13.74 -12.92 -7.29
N ASN A 400 14.24 -13.26 -8.47
CA ASN A 400 14.07 -12.50 -9.70
C ASN A 400 13.11 -13.22 -10.65
N TRP A 401 12.21 -12.48 -11.28
CA TRP A 401 11.32 -13.03 -12.29
C TRP A 401 11.98 -13.03 -13.68
N TYR A 402 11.78 -14.10 -14.43
CA TYR A 402 12.22 -14.25 -15.82
C TYR A 402 11.02 -14.72 -16.65
N TYR A 403 11.03 -14.42 -17.94
CA TYR A 403 10.10 -15.03 -18.89
C TYR A 403 10.88 -15.75 -19.98
N PHE A 404 10.75 -17.07 -20.03
CA PHE A 404 11.39 -17.93 -21.02
C PHE A 404 10.44 -18.19 -22.18
N GLN A 405 10.89 -17.96 -23.40
CA GLN A 405 10.12 -18.24 -24.61
C GLN A 405 9.93 -19.75 -24.80
N ASN A 406 9.10 -20.16 -25.77
CA ASN A 406 8.86 -21.58 -26.07
C ASN A 406 10.14 -22.34 -26.47
N ASN A 407 11.13 -21.65 -27.03
CA ASN A 407 12.44 -22.22 -27.33
C ASN A 407 13.41 -22.20 -26.14
N GLY A 408 12.93 -21.81 -24.94
CA GLY A 408 13.68 -21.79 -23.69
C GLY A 408 14.55 -20.56 -23.43
N THR A 409 14.62 -19.60 -24.35
CA THR A 409 15.47 -18.41 -24.16
C THR A 409 14.76 -17.33 -23.35
N ALA A 410 15.47 -16.69 -22.41
CA ALA A 410 14.92 -15.58 -21.63
C ALA A 410 14.64 -14.35 -22.50
N LEU A 411 13.50 -13.71 -22.29
CA LEU A 411 13.20 -12.40 -22.88
C LEU A 411 14.07 -11.31 -22.25
N THR A 412 14.38 -10.29 -23.06
CA THR A 412 15.08 -9.07 -22.64
C THR A 412 14.38 -7.84 -23.23
N GLY A 413 14.60 -6.67 -22.63
CA GLY A 413 14.00 -5.40 -23.05
C GLY A 413 12.49 -5.32 -22.80
N TRP A 414 11.83 -4.41 -23.52
CA TRP A 414 10.39 -4.18 -23.44
C TRP A 414 9.58 -5.31 -24.04
N GLN A 415 8.62 -5.83 -23.29
CA GLN A 415 7.76 -6.93 -23.71
C GLN A 415 6.30 -6.66 -23.30
N PHE A 416 5.36 -6.97 -24.18
CA PHE A 416 3.94 -6.89 -23.89
C PHE A 416 3.36 -8.29 -23.71
N ILE A 417 3.01 -8.65 -22.48
CA ILE A 417 2.60 -10.01 -22.10
C ILE A 417 1.26 -9.90 -21.37
N ASN A 418 0.25 -10.63 -21.84
CA ASN A 418 -1.08 -10.72 -21.22
C ASN A 418 -1.75 -9.37 -20.91
N GLY A 419 -1.54 -8.35 -21.75
CA GLY A 419 -2.17 -7.03 -21.58
C GLY A 419 -1.32 -6.01 -20.84
N HIS A 420 -0.10 -6.37 -20.42
CA HIS A 420 0.75 -5.53 -19.60
C HIS A 420 2.17 -5.40 -20.18
N TRP A 421 2.77 -4.23 -19.99
CA TRP A 421 4.16 -3.97 -20.37
C TRP A 421 5.11 -4.37 -19.26
N TYR A 422 6.17 -5.06 -19.61
CA TYR A 422 7.27 -5.46 -18.74
C TYR A 422 8.58 -4.99 -19.35
N TYR A 423 9.58 -4.76 -18.51
CA TYR A 423 10.94 -4.54 -18.97
C TYR A 423 11.87 -5.57 -18.33
N PHE A 424 12.51 -6.37 -19.17
CA PHE A 424 13.50 -7.34 -18.74
C PHE A 424 14.90 -6.77 -18.92
N SER A 425 15.75 -6.90 -17.91
CA SER A 425 17.14 -6.49 -17.94
C SER A 425 17.93 -7.23 -19.02
N SER A 426 19.19 -6.84 -19.27
CA SER A 426 20.06 -7.58 -20.20
C SER A 426 20.35 -9.02 -19.72
N GLN A 427 20.11 -9.32 -18.45
CA GLN A 427 20.20 -10.67 -17.88
C GLN A 427 18.88 -11.42 -17.91
N GLY A 428 17.80 -10.82 -18.41
CA GLY A 428 16.46 -11.40 -18.51
C GLY A 428 15.63 -11.29 -17.23
N ILE A 429 16.05 -10.46 -16.27
CA ILE A 429 15.31 -10.22 -15.02
C ILE A 429 14.21 -9.19 -15.28
N ALA A 430 12.97 -9.49 -14.95
CA ALA A 430 11.87 -8.52 -14.96
C ALA A 430 12.15 -7.45 -13.90
N GLU A 431 12.33 -6.21 -14.35
CA GLU A 431 12.60 -5.08 -13.47
C GLU A 431 11.35 -4.71 -12.67
N THR A 432 11.55 -4.34 -11.41
CA THR A 432 10.51 -3.82 -10.51
C THR A 432 10.89 -2.43 -10.00
N ASN A 433 9.95 -1.73 -9.38
CA ASN A 433 10.15 -0.41 -8.77
C ASN A 433 10.57 0.67 -9.79
N TRP A 434 11.16 1.78 -9.30
CA TRP A 434 11.67 2.87 -10.12
C TRP A 434 12.81 2.42 -11.03
N GLN A 435 12.63 2.63 -12.33
CA GLN A 435 13.64 2.29 -13.33
C GLN A 435 13.85 3.45 -14.29
N LEU A 436 15.12 3.76 -14.58
CA LEU A 436 15.50 4.72 -15.61
C LEU A 436 15.90 3.95 -16.87
N ILE A 437 15.02 3.96 -17.88
CA ILE A 437 15.24 3.23 -19.12
C ILE A 437 15.37 4.26 -20.25
N GLY A 438 16.58 4.37 -20.79
CA GLY A 438 16.96 5.50 -21.64
C GLY A 438 16.94 6.80 -20.83
N ASN A 439 16.14 7.78 -21.24
CA ASN A 439 15.98 9.06 -20.55
C ASN A 439 14.66 9.19 -19.78
N GLN A 440 13.88 8.12 -19.72
CA GLN A 440 12.54 8.12 -19.15
C GLN A 440 12.50 7.27 -17.88
N LYS A 441 11.79 7.76 -16.86
CA LYS A 441 11.56 7.01 -15.63
C LYS A 441 10.25 6.25 -15.73
N TYR A 442 10.26 5.02 -15.26
CA TYR A 442 9.12 4.12 -15.19
C TYR A 442 8.99 3.62 -13.76
N TYR A 443 7.80 3.19 -13.38
CA TYR A 443 7.59 2.46 -12.15
C TYR A 443 6.94 1.13 -12.47
N PHE A 444 7.64 0.06 -12.12
CA PHE A 444 7.14 -1.29 -12.28
C PHE A 444 6.60 -1.78 -10.94
N ASP A 445 5.44 -2.43 -10.98
CA ASP A 445 4.80 -3.00 -9.80
C ASP A 445 5.75 -3.97 -9.07
N LEU A 446 5.77 -3.91 -7.74
CA LEU A 446 6.69 -4.71 -6.93
C LEU A 446 6.34 -6.20 -6.94
N GLU A 447 5.05 -6.53 -7.07
CA GLU A 447 4.57 -7.90 -7.01
C GLU A 447 4.50 -8.51 -8.40
N ASN A 448 3.98 -7.74 -9.35
CA ASN A 448 3.63 -8.21 -10.69
C ASN A 448 4.61 -7.76 -11.78
N ALA A 449 5.57 -6.88 -11.49
CA ALA A 449 6.62 -6.40 -12.41
C ALA A 449 6.14 -5.71 -13.70
N TRP A 450 4.84 -5.43 -13.85
CA TRP A 450 4.33 -4.66 -14.98
C TRP A 450 4.52 -3.16 -14.78
N ALA A 451 4.64 -2.40 -15.87
CA ALA A 451 4.74 -0.94 -15.84
C ALA A 451 3.39 -0.34 -15.42
N LEU A 452 3.40 0.53 -14.41
CA LEU A 452 2.22 1.26 -13.99
C LEU A 452 1.88 2.39 -14.97
N THR A 453 0.60 2.74 -15.04
CA THR A 453 0.05 3.83 -15.85
C THR A 453 -0.93 4.66 -15.01
N ASN A 454 -1.34 5.82 -15.54
CA ASN A 454 -2.27 6.76 -14.90
C ASN A 454 -1.74 7.32 -13.56
N TRP A 455 -2.65 7.87 -12.76
CA TRP A 455 -2.40 8.35 -11.42
C TRP A 455 -1.98 7.22 -10.49
N GLN A 456 -0.83 7.39 -9.83
CA GLN A 456 -0.30 6.44 -8.86
C GLN A 456 0.18 7.19 -7.61
N GLU A 457 -0.18 6.69 -6.44
CA GLU A 457 0.35 7.16 -5.17
C GLU A 457 1.47 6.24 -4.72
N ILE A 458 2.69 6.76 -4.67
CA ILE A 458 3.90 6.00 -4.32
C ILE A 458 4.62 6.76 -3.21
N ASN A 459 4.77 6.13 -2.04
CA ASN A 459 5.39 6.73 -0.86
C ASN A 459 4.80 8.11 -0.51
N ASN A 460 3.46 8.20 -0.43
CA ASN A 460 2.69 9.42 -0.12
C ASN A 460 2.89 10.58 -1.10
N ASN A 461 3.34 10.30 -2.32
CA ASN A 461 3.46 11.27 -3.39
C ASN A 461 2.67 10.78 -4.60
N TRP A 462 1.95 11.69 -5.23
CA TRP A 462 1.22 11.40 -6.47
C TRP A 462 2.14 11.58 -7.68
N TYR A 463 2.06 10.63 -8.60
CA TYR A 463 2.74 10.64 -9.89
C TYR A 463 1.69 10.37 -10.97
N TYR A 464 2.01 10.76 -12.19
CA TYR A 464 1.22 10.37 -13.35
C TYR A 464 2.13 9.67 -14.35
N PHE A 465 1.73 8.46 -14.74
CA PHE A 465 2.43 7.67 -15.75
C PHE A 465 1.60 7.66 -17.03
N ASP A 466 2.21 8.02 -18.16
CA ASP A 466 1.55 8.13 -19.45
C ASP A 466 0.87 6.80 -19.82
N VAL A 467 -0.39 6.87 -20.24
CA VAL A 467 -1.20 5.67 -20.49
C VAL A 467 -0.72 4.85 -21.67
N ASN A 468 -0.07 5.49 -22.65
CA ASN A 468 0.36 4.83 -23.88
C ASN A 468 1.82 4.37 -23.80
N ASN A 469 2.66 5.19 -23.16
CA ASN A 469 4.10 5.02 -23.16
C ASN A 469 4.64 4.56 -21.81
N THR A 470 3.83 4.57 -20.73
CA THR A 470 4.16 4.13 -19.36
C THR A 470 5.22 4.93 -18.62
N TRP A 471 5.84 5.94 -19.25
CA TRP A 471 6.81 6.80 -18.58
C TRP A 471 6.14 7.74 -17.59
N MET A 472 6.89 8.17 -16.59
CA MET A 472 6.48 9.17 -15.61
C MET A 472 6.49 10.58 -16.24
N ASP A 473 5.36 11.26 -16.18
CA ASP A 473 5.26 12.63 -16.65
C ASP A 473 5.87 13.63 -15.66
N THR A 474 6.38 14.73 -16.21
CA THR A 474 6.99 15.82 -15.45
C THR A 474 6.55 17.18 -15.99
N GLY A 475 6.68 18.24 -15.20
CA GLY A 475 6.29 19.59 -15.60
C GLY A 475 4.77 19.77 -15.73
N TRP A 476 4.34 20.69 -16.60
CA TRP A 476 2.93 20.98 -16.83
C TRP A 476 2.27 19.90 -17.68
N GLN A 477 1.17 19.33 -17.17
CA GLN A 477 0.39 18.31 -17.87
C GLN A 477 -1.09 18.63 -17.85
N TRP A 478 -1.78 18.37 -18.96
CA TRP A 478 -3.22 18.54 -19.09
C TRP A 478 -3.89 17.17 -18.99
N ILE A 479 -4.49 16.88 -17.84
CA ILE A 479 -5.07 15.57 -17.50
C ILE A 479 -6.50 15.80 -17.04
N ASP A 480 -7.45 15.05 -17.59
CA ASP A 480 -8.88 15.10 -17.20
C ASP A 480 -9.45 16.53 -17.12
N ASN A 481 -9.18 17.33 -18.15
CA ASN A 481 -9.59 18.74 -18.29
C ASN A 481 -9.01 19.71 -17.25
N ASN A 482 -7.89 19.36 -16.62
CA ASN A 482 -7.22 20.21 -15.63
C ASN A 482 -5.71 20.26 -15.89
N TRP A 483 -5.09 21.39 -15.55
CA TRP A 483 -3.64 21.51 -15.53
C TRP A 483 -3.09 21.01 -14.20
N PHE A 484 -2.06 20.18 -14.25
CA PHE A 484 -1.27 19.74 -13.10
C PHE A 484 0.18 20.12 -13.33
N TYR A 485 0.93 20.29 -12.24
CA TYR A 485 2.35 20.53 -12.31
C TYR A 485 3.10 19.47 -11.52
N PHE A 486 3.93 18.69 -12.21
CA PHE A 486 4.79 17.67 -11.62
C PHE A 486 6.22 18.20 -11.52
N ASN A 487 6.92 17.85 -10.44
CA ASN A 487 8.30 18.24 -10.23
C ASN A 487 9.17 17.80 -11.42
N PRO A 488 9.89 18.70 -12.12
CA PRO A 488 10.69 18.33 -13.28
C PRO A 488 11.80 17.30 -13.02
N SER A 489 12.32 17.23 -11.78
CA SER A 489 13.42 16.32 -11.41
C SER A 489 12.90 14.97 -10.90
N TYR A 490 11.79 15.00 -10.18
CA TYR A 490 11.31 13.86 -9.40
C TYR A 490 9.94 13.34 -9.83
N GLY A 491 9.17 14.09 -10.62
CA GLY A 491 7.82 13.72 -11.11
C GLY A 491 6.71 13.75 -10.07
N GLN A 492 6.99 14.15 -8.84
CA GLN A 492 5.99 14.31 -7.79
C GLN A 492 5.01 15.43 -8.16
N MET A 493 3.71 15.16 -8.06
CA MET A 493 2.67 16.16 -8.25
C MET A 493 2.79 17.25 -7.19
N MET A 494 2.87 18.50 -7.63
CA MET A 494 3.01 19.65 -6.76
C MET A 494 1.63 20.16 -6.33
N ILE A 495 1.52 20.58 -5.07
CA ILE A 495 0.33 21.23 -4.51
C ILE A 495 0.69 22.59 -3.90
N GLY A 496 -0.31 23.42 -3.62
CA GLY A 496 -0.12 24.73 -2.99
C GLY A 496 0.45 25.78 -3.93
N LEU A 497 1.07 26.81 -3.35
CA LEU A 497 1.69 27.90 -4.10
C LEU A 497 3.02 27.45 -4.69
N GLN A 498 3.14 27.50 -6.02
CA GLN A 498 4.34 27.05 -6.74
C GLN A 498 4.85 28.14 -7.67
N THR A 499 6.14 28.46 -7.56
CA THR A 499 6.80 29.36 -8.49
C THR A 499 7.42 28.55 -9.62
N VAL A 500 6.93 28.74 -10.84
CA VAL A 500 7.44 28.08 -12.05
C VAL A 500 7.97 29.18 -12.99
N GLY A 501 9.28 29.21 -13.19
CA GLY A 501 9.95 30.35 -13.83
C GLY A 501 9.78 31.62 -12.98
N ASN A 502 9.22 32.68 -13.57
CA ASN A 502 8.97 33.96 -12.90
C ASN A 502 7.50 34.14 -12.42
N SER A 503 6.68 33.10 -12.59
CA SER A 503 5.24 33.14 -12.36
C SER A 503 4.85 32.26 -11.18
N LEU A 504 3.94 32.77 -10.35
CA LEU A 504 3.37 32.06 -9.22
C LEU A 504 2.04 31.43 -9.64
N TYR A 505 1.81 30.18 -9.26
CA TYR A 505 0.59 29.42 -9.52
C TYR A 505 0.05 28.84 -8.22
N PHE A 506 -1.24 28.54 -8.18
CA PHE A 506 -1.84 27.79 -7.08
C PHE A 506 -2.38 26.46 -7.58
N LEU A 507 -1.79 25.38 -7.07
CA LEU A 507 -2.20 24.01 -7.30
C LEU A 507 -3.05 23.60 -6.10
N ASN A 508 -4.23 23.06 -6.35
CA ASN A 508 -5.22 22.83 -5.30
C ASN A 508 -4.69 21.88 -4.21
N THR A 509 -4.90 22.25 -2.95
CA THR A 509 -4.52 21.44 -1.79
C THR A 509 -5.70 20.67 -1.18
N GLN A 510 -6.91 20.89 -1.68
CA GLN A 510 -8.13 20.31 -1.14
C GLN A 510 -8.49 19.00 -1.86
N HIS A 511 -8.93 17.99 -1.10
CA HIS A 511 -9.43 16.72 -1.63
C HIS A 511 -10.91 16.82 -2.06
N ASP A 512 -11.23 17.83 -2.87
CA ASP A 512 -12.58 18.19 -3.32
C ASP A 512 -12.90 17.66 -4.74
N GLY A 513 -12.16 16.65 -5.19
CA GLY A 513 -12.22 16.15 -6.57
C GLY A 513 -11.34 16.93 -7.56
N GLY A 514 -10.70 18.02 -7.15
CA GLY A 514 -9.72 18.75 -7.94
C GLY A 514 -8.32 18.78 -7.33
N TYR A 515 -7.97 17.85 -6.43
CA TYR A 515 -6.69 17.85 -5.71
C TYR A 515 -5.50 17.91 -6.67
N GLY A 516 -4.57 18.84 -6.47
CA GLY A 516 -3.43 19.09 -7.37
C GLY A 516 -3.74 19.93 -8.61
N ALA A 517 -5.00 20.07 -9.00
CA ALA A 517 -5.37 20.85 -10.18
C ALA A 517 -5.03 22.34 -10.01
N MET A 518 -4.50 22.95 -11.06
CA MET A 518 -4.22 24.38 -11.12
C MET A 518 -5.51 25.18 -11.01
N ARG A 519 -5.55 26.13 -10.08
CA ARG A 519 -6.69 26.99 -9.84
C ARG A 519 -6.52 28.35 -10.53
N THR A 520 -7.66 28.92 -10.88
CA THR A 520 -7.79 30.28 -11.43
C THR A 520 -8.75 31.10 -10.57
N GLY A 521 -8.78 32.42 -10.77
CA GLY A 521 -9.67 33.34 -10.06
C GLY A 521 -9.18 33.71 -8.67
N TRP A 522 -10.13 34.11 -7.81
CA TRP A 522 -9.87 34.58 -6.45
C TRP A 522 -9.69 33.44 -5.47
N TRP A 523 -8.62 33.50 -4.68
CA TRP A 523 -8.36 32.54 -3.61
C TRP A 523 -7.84 33.25 -2.37
N ASN A 524 -8.43 32.92 -1.21
CA ASN A 524 -7.89 33.31 0.07
C ASN A 524 -7.05 32.16 0.63
N ILE A 525 -5.74 32.36 0.69
CA ILE A 525 -4.77 31.35 1.10
C ILE A 525 -4.04 31.89 2.33
N ASN A 526 -4.23 31.23 3.48
CA ASN A 526 -3.65 31.66 4.76
C ASN A 526 -3.95 33.13 5.09
N ASN A 527 -5.22 33.55 5.00
CA ASN A 527 -5.69 34.92 5.25
C ASN A 527 -5.14 35.99 4.28
N ASN A 528 -4.61 35.59 3.12
CA ASN A 528 -4.15 36.51 2.10
C ASN A 528 -4.90 36.26 0.80
N TRP A 529 -5.39 37.34 0.18
CA TRP A 529 -6.06 37.25 -1.12
C TRP A 529 -5.04 37.18 -2.25
N TYR A 530 -5.28 36.25 -3.18
CA TYR A 530 -4.58 36.10 -4.44
C TYR A 530 -5.61 36.12 -5.57
N PHE A 531 -5.18 36.59 -6.74
CA PHE A 531 -5.93 36.44 -7.98
C PHE A 531 -5.05 35.75 -9.02
N PHE A 532 -5.54 34.64 -9.56
CA PHE A 532 -4.88 33.88 -10.62
C PHE A 532 -5.61 34.10 -11.95
N TYR A 533 -4.91 34.52 -12.99
CA TYR A 533 -5.50 34.69 -14.33
C TYR A 533 -5.91 33.34 -14.94
N ASN A 534 -6.59 33.36 -16.09
CA ASN A 534 -7.04 32.12 -16.77
C ASN A 534 -5.91 31.18 -17.17
N ASN A 535 -4.69 31.71 -17.37
CA ASN A 535 -3.48 30.92 -17.60
C ASN A 535 -2.82 30.44 -16.29
N GLY A 536 -3.46 30.67 -15.13
CA GLY A 536 -3.01 30.25 -13.81
C GLY A 536 -2.00 31.19 -13.13
N THR A 537 -1.49 32.22 -13.80
CA THR A 537 -0.46 33.08 -13.18
C THR A 537 -1.07 34.05 -12.17
N ALA A 538 -0.38 34.27 -11.05
CA ALA A 538 -0.80 35.24 -10.04
C ALA A 538 -0.66 36.69 -10.56
N ALA A 539 -1.64 37.53 -10.23
CA ALA A 539 -1.55 38.97 -10.41
C ALA A 539 -0.42 39.59 -9.56
N LYS A 540 0.26 40.58 -10.12
CA LYS A 540 1.29 41.39 -9.46
C LYS A 540 1.07 42.86 -9.84
N GLY A 541 1.27 43.76 -8.88
CA GLY A 541 1.02 45.19 -9.03
C GLY A 541 -0.48 45.52 -9.09
N TRP A 542 -0.81 46.60 -9.80
CA TRP A 542 -2.17 47.09 -9.93
C TRP A 542 -3.07 46.13 -10.69
N PHE A 543 -4.23 45.84 -10.12
CA PHE A 543 -5.25 45.00 -10.72
C PHE A 543 -6.64 45.62 -10.52
N ARG A 544 -7.45 45.64 -11.57
CA ARG A 544 -8.85 46.07 -11.51
C ARG A 544 -9.76 44.88 -11.73
N SER A 545 -10.59 44.56 -10.76
CA SER A 545 -11.54 43.45 -10.86
C SER A 545 -12.69 43.76 -11.83
N GLY A 546 -13.41 42.73 -12.27
CA GLY A 546 -14.62 42.90 -13.09
C GLY A 546 -15.72 43.72 -12.41
N ALA A 547 -15.75 43.76 -11.07
CA ALA A 547 -16.63 44.62 -10.29
C ALA A 547 -16.15 46.09 -10.22
N GLY A 548 -15.01 46.41 -10.83
CA GLY A 548 -14.46 47.76 -10.88
C GLY A 548 -13.64 48.17 -9.67
N ASN A 549 -13.36 47.26 -8.73
CA ASN A 549 -12.53 47.50 -7.54
C ASN A 549 -11.05 47.40 -7.89
N TRP A 550 -10.24 48.27 -7.28
CA TRP A 550 -8.79 48.27 -7.47
C TRP A 550 -8.10 47.50 -6.35
N TYR A 551 -7.08 46.74 -6.69
CA TYR A 551 -6.24 45.97 -5.77
C TYR A 551 -4.77 46.23 -6.13
N TYR A 552 -3.89 46.04 -5.16
CA TYR A 552 -2.46 46.02 -5.41
C TYR A 552 -1.87 44.73 -4.87
N PHE A 553 -1.33 43.90 -5.76
CA PHE A 553 -0.67 42.66 -5.41
C PHE A 553 0.84 42.86 -5.27
N GLY A 554 1.42 42.37 -4.17
CA GLY A 554 2.87 42.36 -3.96
C GLY A 554 3.61 41.47 -4.96
N ASN A 555 4.95 41.51 -4.92
CA ASN A 555 5.78 40.63 -5.76
C ASN A 555 5.61 39.15 -5.42
N ASP A 556 5.18 38.85 -4.19
CA ASP A 556 4.80 37.52 -3.69
C ASP A 556 3.36 37.13 -4.07
N GLY A 557 2.64 37.97 -4.81
CA GLY A 557 1.29 37.72 -5.31
C GLY A 557 0.16 37.98 -4.31
N LYS A 558 0.47 38.44 -3.09
CA LYS A 558 -0.55 38.76 -2.06
C LYS A 558 -1.15 40.13 -2.29
N ALA A 559 -2.47 40.27 -2.15
CA ALA A 559 -3.13 41.56 -2.13
C ALA A 559 -2.72 42.32 -0.86
N LEU A 560 -2.27 43.56 -1.01
CA LEU A 560 -1.94 44.43 0.12
C LEU A 560 -3.21 44.91 0.82
N THR A 561 -3.10 45.08 2.14
CA THR A 561 -4.17 45.61 3.02
C THR A 561 -3.67 46.81 3.82
N GLY A 562 -4.61 47.60 4.36
CA GLY A 562 -4.33 48.76 5.21
C GLY A 562 -3.63 49.91 4.47
N TRP A 563 -2.93 50.75 5.23
CA TRP A 563 -2.18 51.89 4.71
C TRP A 563 -0.98 51.45 3.88
N GLN A 564 -0.91 51.91 2.63
CA GLN A 564 0.19 51.61 1.71
C GLN A 564 0.62 52.86 0.95
N LYS A 565 1.92 53.01 0.72
CA LYS A 565 2.47 54.10 -0.11
C LYS A 565 3.05 53.52 -1.40
N ILE A 566 2.42 53.83 -2.52
CA ILE A 566 2.75 53.28 -3.84
C ILE A 566 2.95 54.44 -4.82
N ASN A 567 4.11 54.49 -5.47
CA ASN A 567 4.48 55.55 -6.42
C ASN A 567 4.27 56.97 -5.88
N GLY A 568 4.58 57.21 -4.61
CA GLY A 568 4.45 58.52 -3.96
C GLY A 568 3.05 58.84 -3.41
N HIS A 569 2.02 58.09 -3.81
CA HIS A 569 0.65 58.26 -3.34
C HIS A 569 0.34 57.34 -2.16
N SER A 570 -0.51 57.80 -1.24
CA SER A 570 -0.98 56.98 -0.11
C SER A 570 -2.35 56.40 -0.45
N TYR A 571 -2.53 55.11 -0.19
CA TYR A 571 -3.76 54.36 -0.39
C TYR A 571 -4.14 53.67 0.92
N TYR A 572 -5.42 53.39 1.07
CA TYR A 572 -5.90 52.48 2.10
C TYR A 572 -6.64 51.33 1.44
N PHE A 573 -6.17 50.12 1.69
CA PHE A 573 -6.81 48.91 1.22
C PHE A 573 -7.64 48.31 2.36
N ASP A 574 -8.87 47.91 2.07
CA ASP A 574 -9.76 47.28 3.03
C ASP A 574 -9.06 46.07 3.68
N THR A 575 -9.12 45.97 5.01
CA THR A 575 -8.35 44.96 5.75
C THR A 575 -8.89 43.54 5.62
N VAL A 576 -10.10 43.38 5.09
CA VAL A 576 -10.76 42.08 4.90
C VAL A 576 -10.78 41.70 3.43
N ASN A 577 -11.16 42.63 2.56
CA ASN A 577 -11.41 42.42 1.14
C ASN A 577 -10.27 42.92 0.25
N ALA A 578 -9.27 43.62 0.78
CA ALA A 578 -8.07 44.11 0.09
C ALA A 578 -8.29 45.04 -1.10
N TRP A 579 -9.49 45.53 -1.36
CA TRP A 579 -9.72 46.57 -2.37
C TRP A 579 -9.33 47.96 -1.86
N ALA A 580 -8.85 48.83 -2.74
CA ALA A 580 -8.59 50.22 -2.44
C ALA A 580 -9.91 50.96 -2.19
N VAL A 581 -10.02 51.57 -1.01
CA VAL A 581 -11.22 52.30 -0.60
C VAL A 581 -11.35 53.62 -1.37
N ARG A 582 -12.57 54.18 -1.40
CA ARG A 582 -12.91 55.40 -2.13
C ARG A 582 -13.79 56.32 -1.28
N GLY A 583 -13.77 57.60 -1.59
CA GLY A 583 -14.59 58.60 -0.92
C GLY A 583 -14.21 58.79 0.55
N PHE A 584 -15.18 59.21 1.36
CA PHE A 584 -14.98 59.41 2.80
C PHE A 584 -14.84 58.07 3.53
N GLN A 585 -13.79 57.94 4.33
CA GLN A 585 -13.49 56.75 5.12
C GLN A 585 -13.08 57.15 6.53
N LEU A 586 -13.67 56.49 7.53
CA LEU A 586 -13.31 56.64 8.94
C LEU A 586 -12.30 55.54 9.29
N ILE A 587 -11.06 55.93 9.56
CA ILE A 587 -9.95 55.02 9.87
C ILE A 587 -9.29 55.55 11.14
N ASP A 588 -9.17 54.69 12.16
CA ASP A 588 -8.56 55.03 13.45
C ASP A 588 -9.10 56.37 14.03
N ASN A 589 -10.42 56.49 14.09
CA ASN A 589 -11.17 57.67 14.56
C ASN A 589 -10.93 58.98 13.79
N SER A 590 -10.29 58.91 12.62
CA SER A 590 -10.06 60.07 11.75
C SER A 590 -10.73 59.87 10.40
N TRP A 591 -11.37 60.92 9.88
CA TRP A 591 -11.92 60.91 8.54
C TRP A 591 -10.83 61.21 7.51
N TYR A 592 -10.88 60.50 6.39
CA TYR A 592 -10.02 60.69 5.23
C TYR A 592 -10.88 60.72 3.98
N TYR A 593 -10.37 61.31 2.90
CA TYR A 593 -11.01 61.26 1.60
C TYR A 593 -10.08 60.68 0.54
N PHE A 594 -10.55 59.64 -0.13
CA PHE A 594 -9.86 58.94 -1.20
C PHE A 594 -10.51 59.25 -2.54
N ASP A 595 -9.70 59.53 -3.55
CA ASP A 595 -10.16 59.91 -4.89
C ASP A 595 -11.08 58.82 -5.49
N PRO A 596 -12.30 59.16 -5.97
CA PRO A 596 -13.23 58.16 -6.50
C PRO A 596 -12.75 57.39 -7.74
N ILE A 597 -11.77 57.92 -8.46
CA ILE A 597 -11.25 57.35 -9.70
C ILE A 597 -9.91 56.65 -9.42
N ASN A 598 -8.98 57.40 -8.85
CA ASN A 598 -7.59 57.00 -8.66
C ASN A 598 -7.33 56.30 -7.33
N THR A 599 -8.25 56.39 -6.37
CA THR A 599 -8.20 55.73 -5.05
C THR A 599 -7.10 56.20 -4.09
N TRP A 600 -6.25 57.15 -4.49
CA TRP A 600 -5.27 57.74 -3.58
C TRP A 600 -5.92 58.72 -2.60
N GLN A 601 -5.28 58.92 -1.46
CA GLN A 601 -5.66 59.90 -0.44
C GLN A 601 -5.48 61.33 -0.97
N ASN A 602 -6.54 62.14 -0.91
CA ASN A 602 -6.48 63.56 -1.21
C ASN A 602 -6.06 64.37 0.03
N ARG A 603 -5.42 65.52 -0.22
CA ARG A 603 -4.86 66.42 0.80
C ARG A 603 -5.19 67.88 0.46
N GLY A 604 -5.20 68.74 1.47
CA GLY A 604 -5.58 70.15 1.36
C GLY A 604 -7.08 70.37 1.20
N TRP A 605 -7.46 71.53 0.65
CA TRP A 605 -8.85 71.88 0.36
C TRP A 605 -9.43 71.00 -0.75
N GLN A 606 -10.59 70.41 -0.49
CA GLN A 606 -11.32 69.53 -1.40
C GLN A 606 -12.77 69.99 -1.53
N LEU A 607 -13.21 70.29 -2.75
CA LEU A 607 -14.63 70.53 -3.05
C LEU A 607 -15.28 69.19 -3.37
N ILE A 608 -16.18 68.74 -2.50
CA ILE A 608 -16.83 67.43 -2.61
C ILE A 608 -18.34 67.66 -2.56
N GLY A 609 -19.03 67.34 -3.67
CA GLY A 609 -20.40 67.81 -3.88
C GLY A 609 -20.44 69.33 -3.90
N ASN A 610 -21.18 69.94 -2.97
CA ASN A 610 -21.31 71.40 -2.86
C ASN A 610 -20.54 71.99 -1.66
N ASN A 611 -19.77 71.18 -0.95
CA ASN A 611 -19.13 71.59 0.31
C ASN A 611 -17.61 71.50 0.21
N TRP A 612 -16.94 72.47 0.82
CA TRP A 612 -15.49 72.45 0.98
C TRP A 612 -15.10 71.70 2.25
N PHE A 613 -14.11 70.83 2.15
CA PHE A 613 -13.50 70.11 3.27
C PHE A 613 -12.00 70.37 3.25
N TYR A 614 -11.35 70.31 4.42
CA TYR A 614 -9.91 70.46 4.51
C TYR A 614 -9.27 69.18 5.06
N MET A 615 -8.44 68.55 4.24
CA MET A 615 -7.64 67.40 4.61
C MET A 615 -6.23 67.88 4.98
N ASN A 616 -5.75 67.57 6.18
CA ASN A 616 -4.45 68.01 6.67
C ASN A 616 -3.32 67.65 5.67
N PRO A 617 -2.51 68.59 5.18
CA PRO A 617 -1.48 68.30 4.19
C PRO A 617 -0.40 67.30 4.64
N MET A 618 -0.16 67.16 5.95
CA MET A 618 0.85 66.26 6.50
C MET A 618 0.28 64.86 6.80
N THR A 619 -0.90 64.77 7.40
CA THR A 619 -1.49 63.49 7.83
C THR A 619 -2.58 62.99 6.89
N GLY A 620 -3.23 63.88 6.14
CA GLY A 620 -4.41 63.65 5.32
C GLY A 620 -5.71 63.54 6.11
N GLN A 621 -5.68 63.70 7.44
CA GLN A 621 -6.86 63.67 8.29
C GLN A 621 -7.75 64.88 8.03
N MET A 622 -9.07 64.68 8.01
CA MET A 622 -10.03 65.75 7.86
C MET A 622 -10.09 66.61 9.13
N GLU A 623 -9.86 67.90 8.97
CA GLU A 623 -9.95 68.86 10.07
C GLU A 623 -11.42 69.21 10.39
N SER A 624 -11.68 69.58 11.65
CA SER A 624 -12.98 70.10 12.10
C SER A 624 -12.78 71.23 13.12
N GLY A 625 -13.83 71.99 13.40
CA GLY A 625 -13.78 73.14 14.32
C GLY A 625 -13.20 74.40 13.70
N LEU A 626 -12.75 75.32 14.55
CA LEU A 626 -12.06 76.54 14.13
C LEU A 626 -10.64 76.22 13.70
N GLN A 627 -10.30 76.60 12.47
CA GLN A 627 -9.01 76.33 11.86
C GLN A 627 -8.42 77.60 11.26
N THR A 628 -7.10 77.78 11.37
CA THR A 628 -6.42 78.98 10.84
C THR A 628 -5.46 78.58 9.74
N PHE A 629 -5.70 79.07 8.52
CA PHE A 629 -4.87 78.82 7.36
C PHE A 629 -4.46 80.13 6.71
N ASN A 630 -3.15 80.33 6.50
CA ASN A 630 -2.59 81.56 5.90
C ASN A 630 -3.11 82.86 6.56
N GLY A 631 -3.25 82.86 7.89
CA GLY A 631 -3.73 84.01 8.66
C GLY A 631 -5.24 84.25 8.62
N LYS A 632 -6.02 83.39 7.95
CA LYS A 632 -7.49 83.45 7.92
C LYS A 632 -8.09 82.33 8.75
N VAL A 633 -9.16 82.64 9.49
CA VAL A 633 -9.89 81.68 10.31
C VAL A 633 -11.08 81.12 9.53
N TYR A 634 -11.29 79.81 9.59
CA TYR A 634 -12.39 79.08 8.96
C TYR A 634 -13.09 78.23 10.03
N PHE A 635 -14.39 77.98 9.86
CA PHE A 635 -15.11 77.00 10.67
C PHE A 635 -15.54 75.80 9.84
N LEU A 636 -14.99 74.66 10.20
CA LEU A 636 -15.32 73.35 9.68
C LEU A 636 -16.28 72.66 10.67
N THR A 637 -17.42 72.18 10.18
CA THR A 637 -18.51 71.67 11.02
C THR A 637 -18.05 70.53 11.93
N THR A 638 -18.41 70.57 13.22
CA THR A 638 -18.07 69.51 14.20
C THR A 638 -19.20 68.52 14.44
N GLN A 639 -20.39 68.77 13.87
CA GLN A 639 -21.56 67.92 14.05
C GLN A 639 -21.54 66.71 13.12
N HIS A 640 -21.84 65.53 13.64
CA HIS A 640 -21.96 64.27 12.88
C HIS A 640 -23.35 64.10 12.23
N ASN A 641 -23.87 65.15 11.61
CA ASN A 641 -25.19 65.17 10.95
C ASN A 641 -25.09 64.99 9.42
N GLY A 642 -24.00 64.39 8.94
CA GLY A 642 -23.69 64.27 7.51
C GLY A 642 -22.90 65.45 6.93
N LEU A 643 -22.69 66.53 7.71
CA LEU A 643 -21.86 67.68 7.31
C LEU A 643 -20.55 67.80 8.10
N PHE A 644 -20.16 66.78 8.88
CA PHE A 644 -18.91 66.80 9.65
C PHE A 644 -17.71 67.17 8.75
N GLY A 645 -16.92 68.16 9.16
CA GLY A 645 -15.77 68.72 8.43
C GLY A 645 -16.13 69.69 7.30
N ALA A 646 -17.40 69.87 6.94
CA ALA A 646 -17.81 70.80 5.90
C ALA A 646 -17.60 72.25 6.35
N MET A 647 -16.96 73.05 5.50
CA MET A 647 -16.76 74.48 5.69
C MET A 647 -18.10 75.21 5.65
N THR A 648 -18.30 76.06 6.64
CA THR A 648 -19.52 76.88 6.76
C THR A 648 -19.30 78.30 6.25
N THR A 649 -20.39 78.98 5.94
CA THR A 649 -20.44 80.41 5.65
C THR A 649 -21.53 81.08 6.52
N GLY A 650 -21.49 82.40 6.61
CA GLY A 650 -22.43 83.19 7.41
C GLY A 650 -22.17 83.12 8.92
N TRP A 651 -23.21 83.42 9.70
CA TRP A 651 -23.15 83.45 11.16
C TRP A 651 -22.96 82.07 11.78
N GLN A 652 -21.98 81.93 12.67
CA GLN A 652 -21.76 80.72 13.46
C GLN A 652 -21.47 81.08 14.91
N LYS A 653 -22.04 80.31 15.84
CA LYS A 653 -21.76 80.44 17.28
C LYS A 653 -20.92 79.25 17.74
N VAL A 654 -19.66 79.50 18.08
CA VAL A 654 -18.70 78.47 18.49
C VAL A 654 -18.25 78.75 19.92
N ASN A 655 -18.47 77.80 20.83
CA ASN A 655 -18.14 77.93 22.26
C ASN A 655 -18.69 79.24 22.89
N GLY A 656 -19.93 79.62 22.53
CA GLY A 656 -20.60 80.81 23.04
C GLY A 656 -20.22 82.12 22.33
N LYS A 657 -19.22 82.11 21.45
CA LYS A 657 -18.73 83.30 20.73
C LYS A 657 -19.25 83.34 19.29
N TRP A 658 -19.58 84.54 18.82
CA TRP A 658 -20.08 84.75 17.46
C TRP A 658 -18.94 84.99 16.47
N TYR A 659 -19.09 84.41 15.28
CA TYR A 659 -18.22 84.59 14.12
C TYR A 659 -19.10 84.80 12.88
N TYR A 660 -18.63 85.57 11.92
CA TYR A 660 -19.25 85.65 10.59
C TYR A 660 -18.24 85.27 9.52
N PHE A 661 -18.55 84.23 8.76
CA PHE A 661 -17.72 83.73 7.66
C PHE A 661 -18.24 84.24 6.32
N ASP A 662 -17.35 84.79 5.49
CA ASP A 662 -17.70 85.31 4.17
C ASP A 662 -18.09 84.21 3.17
N ALA A 663 -18.36 84.57 1.91
CA ALA A 663 -18.71 83.60 0.86
C ALA A 663 -17.56 82.61 0.53
N ASN A 664 -16.32 82.94 0.90
CA ASN A 664 -15.15 82.06 0.78
C ASN A 664 -14.88 81.29 2.08
N GLY A 665 -15.76 81.42 3.09
CA GLY A 665 -15.65 80.76 4.39
C GLY A 665 -14.61 81.36 5.35
N SER A 666 -14.03 82.53 5.03
CA SER A 666 -13.07 83.21 5.91
C SER A 666 -13.78 84.09 6.92
N ALA A 667 -13.36 84.06 8.19
CA ALA A 667 -13.91 84.92 9.23
C ALA A 667 -13.61 86.38 8.92
N LEU A 668 -14.62 87.24 9.04
CA LEU A 668 -14.42 88.67 8.94
C LEU A 668 -13.65 89.21 10.15
N ILE A 669 -12.90 90.29 9.93
CA ILE A 669 -12.13 91.01 10.96
C ILE A 669 -12.43 92.51 10.87
N GLY A 670 -12.21 93.23 11.98
CA GLY A 670 -12.43 94.67 12.10
C GLY A 670 -13.90 95.07 12.00
N TRP A 671 -14.13 96.35 11.67
CA TRP A 671 -15.47 96.91 11.50
C TRP A 671 -16.15 96.39 10.24
N GLN A 672 -17.38 95.88 10.39
CA GLN A 672 -18.19 95.33 9.30
C GLN A 672 -19.65 95.78 9.43
N LYS A 673 -20.35 95.89 8.30
CA LYS A 673 -21.79 96.15 8.27
C LYS A 673 -22.52 94.98 7.62
N ILE A 674 -23.35 94.28 8.38
CA ILE A 674 -24.03 93.05 7.96
C ILE A 674 -25.53 93.22 8.24
N ASN A 675 -26.37 93.04 7.22
CA ASN A 675 -27.83 93.18 7.32
C ASN A 675 -28.31 94.48 8.01
N GLY A 676 -27.61 95.59 7.79
CA GLY A 676 -27.96 96.91 8.34
C GLY A 676 -27.33 97.24 9.70
N HIS A 677 -26.78 96.26 10.41
CA HIS A 677 -26.15 96.43 11.72
C HIS A 677 -24.62 96.51 11.64
N TYR A 678 -24.00 97.25 12.56
CA TYR A 678 -22.53 97.35 12.66
C TYR A 678 -21.99 96.34 13.65
N TYR A 679 -20.90 95.69 13.29
CA TYR A 679 -20.19 94.70 14.10
C TYR A 679 -18.71 95.04 14.11
N HIS A 680 -18.02 94.67 15.18
CA HIS A 680 -16.57 94.65 15.20
C HIS A 680 -16.08 93.24 15.51
N PHE A 681 -15.16 92.73 14.70
CA PHE A 681 -14.55 91.42 14.87
C PHE A 681 -13.07 91.58 15.22
N LYS A 682 -12.61 90.84 16.22
CA LYS A 682 -11.19 90.77 16.61
C LYS A 682 -10.34 90.14 15.50
N ASN A 683 -9.02 90.20 15.61
CA ASN A 683 -8.10 89.58 14.65
C ASN A 683 -8.23 88.05 14.55
N ASN A 684 -8.80 87.39 15.55
CA ASN A 684 -9.11 85.96 15.51
C ASN A 684 -10.54 85.66 14.99
N GLY A 685 -11.26 86.68 14.49
CA GLY A 685 -12.60 86.56 13.91
C GLY A 685 -13.75 86.55 14.93
N GLU A 686 -13.47 86.60 16.23
CA GLU A 686 -14.50 86.69 17.27
C GLU A 686 -15.20 88.05 17.22
N ALA A 687 -16.52 88.08 17.19
CA ALA A 687 -17.30 89.30 17.36
C ALA A 687 -17.12 89.83 18.80
N ASP A 688 -16.99 91.14 18.93
CA ASP A 688 -17.03 91.82 20.22
C ASP A 688 -18.46 91.82 20.79
N THR A 689 -18.57 91.64 22.11
CA THR A 689 -19.83 91.60 22.87
C THR A 689 -19.63 92.34 24.19
N GLY A 690 -20.65 93.04 24.67
CA GLY A 690 -20.59 93.89 25.86
C GLY A 690 -19.83 95.20 25.63
N ASP A 691 -19.32 95.78 26.72
CA ASP A 691 -18.53 97.01 26.69
C ASP A 691 -17.09 96.75 26.22
N VAL A 692 -16.71 97.30 25.08
CA VAL A 692 -15.38 97.13 24.47
C VAL A 692 -14.76 98.47 24.10
N TYR A 693 -13.51 98.67 24.49
CA TYR A 693 -12.70 99.82 24.05
C TYR A 693 -12.00 99.48 22.73
N LEU A 694 -12.35 100.22 21.67
CA LEU A 694 -11.74 100.04 20.35
C LEU A 694 -10.96 101.30 19.98
N THR A 695 -9.73 101.10 19.52
CA THR A 695 -8.85 102.19 19.09
C THR A 695 -8.95 102.37 17.58
N ASN A 696 -9.40 103.56 17.16
CA ASN A 696 -9.43 103.95 15.75
C ASN A 696 -8.62 105.24 15.60
N ASN A 697 -7.63 105.26 14.70
CA ASN A 697 -6.76 106.42 14.45
C ASN A 697 -6.10 107.02 15.73
N GLY A 698 -5.71 106.18 16.68
CA GLY A 698 -5.01 106.60 17.91
C GLY A 698 -5.91 107.12 19.04
N GLN A 699 -7.25 107.12 18.87
CA GLN A 699 -8.21 107.43 19.92
C GLN A 699 -8.99 106.17 20.33
N SER A 700 -8.98 105.84 21.62
CA SER A 700 -9.79 104.76 22.19
C SER A 700 -11.19 105.28 22.53
N LYS A 701 -12.22 104.62 22.01
CA LYS A 701 -13.63 104.92 22.28
C LYS A 701 -14.31 103.67 22.83
N LEU A 702 -15.20 103.85 23.81
CA LEU A 702 -16.04 102.78 24.35
C LEU A 702 -17.23 102.55 23.41
N TYR A 703 -17.50 101.29 23.10
CA TYR A 703 -18.64 100.82 22.33
C TYR A 703 -19.36 99.73 23.10
N HIS A 704 -20.70 99.74 23.09
CA HIS A 704 -21.51 98.67 23.66
C HIS A 704 -22.05 97.77 22.53
N PHE A 705 -21.71 96.49 22.56
CA PHE A 705 -22.22 95.49 21.63
C PHE A 705 -23.21 94.57 22.35
N ASP A 706 -24.35 94.28 21.73
CA ASP A 706 -25.37 93.41 22.30
C ASP A 706 -24.81 92.01 22.62
N GLU A 707 -24.97 91.54 23.85
CA GLU A 707 -24.37 90.26 24.28
C GLU A 707 -24.97 89.04 23.55
N GLN A 708 -26.21 89.15 23.07
CA GLN A 708 -26.90 88.05 22.42
C GLN A 708 -26.63 87.99 20.91
N ASN A 709 -26.59 89.14 20.24
CA ASN A 709 -26.57 89.30 18.78
C ASN A 709 -25.27 89.92 18.25
N ALA A 710 -24.41 90.45 19.13
CA ALA A 710 -23.09 91.04 18.85
C ALA A 710 -23.08 92.31 17.97
N TRP A 711 -24.23 92.89 17.62
CA TRP A 711 -24.24 94.18 16.92
C TRP A 711 -24.02 95.35 17.87
N LEU A 712 -23.46 96.44 17.35
CA LEU A 712 -23.31 97.71 18.05
C LEU A 712 -24.69 98.28 18.38
N THR A 713 -24.90 98.60 19.64
CA THR A 713 -26.05 99.34 20.14
C THR A 713 -25.64 100.76 20.51
N GLU A 714 -26.60 101.69 20.56
CA GLU A 714 -26.35 103.12 20.85
C GLU A 714 -25.66 103.35 22.19
#